data_AF-A0A8S3PNW2-F1
#
_entry.id   AF-A0A8S3PNW2-F1
#
_cell.length_a   1.000
_cell.length_b   1.000
_cell.length_c   1.000
_cell.angle_alpha   90.00
_cell.angle_beta   90.00
_cell.angle_gamma   90.00
#
_symmetry.space_group_name_H-M   'P 1'
#
loop_
_entity.id
_entity.type
_entity.pdbx_description
1 polymer ?
#
loop_
_entity_poly.entity_id
_entity_poly.type
_entity_poly.pdbx_seq_one_letter_code
_entity_poly.pdbx_strand_id
1 'polypeptide(L)'
;MEKCIVCLKDDHPTTLIKLRQKGCLGIIKASQERGDCLSALEGNFVHQLCRKTYTNPNDIKKYKKEKLVLREINTNTPKLRSKSHFDFKHHCLFCGNEATDSKKKDKNVFQVRTDDFESRIQDACDLRNDDWAAEVRGRLESVSDLHAADAVYHQACSVNFRTCKNTPVFRSPISPDAKPENKRGRPALQEDGFYKIVDFLKHHDDEQISISDLVEKMDEMCDGNAYSQMYLKKRLKQHFGDEIIITDIPGRKSVVTLRETVTCILQDYYQRPSNLNPDDEKRALIRAAAKLIKSDIRSVDTTKSIYPTPANIASVDNNLSYLPESLLLFLSNIFSEKDPSVKIASIGQAVMQASRPRALITPLQLGLGVQVHHNFASRFLVSTLNSLGFCSSYYEVQKFESSAAAVQGVDLPGDISNSFVQFVADNVDHNTRTIDGLNTFHGMGIIAGITPGTKRTQPIPRIAFSTDEIKALAKIEIKYYKPQSDRMAELSYAELKNLNTLDKTFRLDLLSVIVWPLKYPIPMWSGFMQMVQTGDYPGKSSVSFLPMIDLNASDMTCIYSTLNFVANQAKRYDITAILTFDQPLYWKALSIVENENPGSTLKSMVLRLGPFHTEMSFLGSIGNLMSNTGLKEMLELIYAPNAVTHILSGKAVARAFRGHMLVDTALYCLLIADIFNIDVSKLLEEPNSTLETTEMKEIDELYSQLSSGELSASEAGESDVLKNLEATVRRKTEILKQSRTAKLWLQYSEMVQVLRQFIKAERTGNWPLHLQSIQEMLPFLAASGHNLYTKTAYVYLMTMQSLDEDHPDVYANFINGNHVIRRSNRYWAGISSDLFIEQVLMRSVKTAGGLTRGRGMTESQRSLWLMSMPACAEINQAMQDLSGVGYFSSEQHKDETHARQKKDTNDIQTLLTFLKSRNPFIDSEVDRSLRNIETGVVADKTVNVDDAKKVGTSILQELVGKNIADHTFRRKKQAITLGNKVQAKLDGEPLRIDSQLLFQRCTTAAHGIFEDISEIFQFELCGVPSSIFETTGLPREPQKSTLAEYMWNLTGLKPKAPTETHFVLDGGSLIHRLPWTKGATVDTICMTYVNYVNNHYTDATVVFDGYPSVPTTKDVTHFRRTK
;
A
#
# COMPACT_ATOMS: atom_id res chain seq x y z
N MET A 1 12.78 60.19 26.44
CA MET A 1 13.39 59.73 25.17
C MET A 1 14.89 59.94 25.29
N GLU A 2 15.67 59.02 24.76
CA GLU A 2 17.14 59.06 24.83
C GLU A 2 17.69 59.40 23.45
N LYS A 3 18.83 60.09 23.39
CA LYS A 3 19.39 60.59 22.14
C LYS A 3 20.48 59.67 21.61
N CYS A 4 20.41 59.29 20.34
CA CYS A 4 21.49 58.55 19.68
C CYS A 4 22.71 59.45 19.50
N ILE A 5 23.87 59.07 20.06
CA ILE A 5 25.07 59.93 20.01
C ILE A 5 25.68 60.09 18.61
N VAL A 6 25.34 59.24 17.63
CA VAL A 6 25.88 59.30 16.27
C VAL A 6 25.01 60.16 15.35
N CYS A 7 23.69 59.96 15.36
CA CYS A 7 22.78 60.68 14.46
C CYS A 7 22.03 61.84 15.13
N LEU A 8 22.20 62.02 16.45
CA LEU A 8 21.60 63.07 17.26
C LEU A 8 20.06 63.12 17.19
N LYS A 9 19.40 61.99 16.89
CA LYS A 9 17.95 61.86 16.94
C LYS A 9 17.51 61.27 18.27
N ASP A 10 16.46 61.85 18.85
CA ASP A 10 15.79 61.32 20.03
C ASP A 10 14.93 60.12 19.65
N ASP A 11 15.00 59.05 20.43
CA ASP A 11 14.26 57.83 20.18
C ASP A 11 13.93 57.09 21.50
N HIS A 12 13.09 56.06 21.41
CA HIS A 12 12.65 55.29 22.56
C HIS A 12 13.81 54.39 23.09
N PRO A 13 13.97 54.20 24.41
CA PRO A 13 15.10 53.42 24.96
C PRO A 13 15.17 51.96 24.50
N THR A 14 14.07 51.40 23.99
CA THR A 14 13.96 50.02 23.50
C THR A 14 14.56 49.83 22.11
N THR A 15 14.67 50.89 21.29
CA THR A 15 15.28 50.87 19.95
C THR A 15 16.76 51.30 19.97
N LEU A 16 17.23 51.80 21.11
CA LEU A 16 18.58 52.26 21.34
C LEU A 16 19.38 51.27 22.19
N ILE A 17 20.67 51.10 21.87
CA ILE A 17 21.58 50.26 22.64
C ILE A 17 22.39 51.16 23.58
N LYS A 18 22.34 50.85 24.88
CA LYS A 18 23.20 51.49 25.89
C LYS A 18 24.64 51.01 25.73
N LEU A 19 25.55 51.94 25.50
CA LEU A 19 26.97 51.68 25.29
C LEU A 19 27.66 51.28 26.59
N ARG A 20 28.35 50.14 26.55
CA ARG A 20 29.31 49.69 27.57
C ARG A 20 30.73 50.05 27.15
N GLN A 21 31.69 49.97 28.05
CA GLN A 21 33.11 50.33 27.84
C GLN A 21 33.67 49.98 26.46
N LYS A 22 33.54 48.71 26.03
CA LYS A 22 34.05 48.22 24.75
C LYS A 22 33.36 48.87 23.53
N GLY A 23 32.08 49.21 23.66
CA GLY A 23 31.32 49.93 22.63
C GLY A 23 31.73 51.40 22.52
N CYS A 24 31.98 52.06 23.64
CA CYS A 24 32.51 53.43 23.68
C CYS A 24 33.89 53.49 23.01
N LEU A 25 34.80 52.57 23.35
CA LEU A 25 36.13 52.50 22.74
C LEU A 25 36.07 52.33 21.22
N GLY A 26 35.15 51.51 20.71
CA GLY A 26 34.98 51.33 19.26
C GLY A 26 34.53 52.60 18.54
N ILE A 27 33.63 53.37 19.15
CA ILE A 27 33.13 54.64 18.58
C ILE A 27 34.19 55.74 18.71
N ILE A 28 34.88 55.86 19.85
CA ILE A 28 35.98 56.82 20.03
C ILE A 28 37.09 56.56 19.02
N LYS A 29 37.48 55.30 18.80
CA LYS A 29 38.49 54.94 17.81
C LYS A 29 38.06 55.31 16.39
N ALA A 30 36.82 54.99 16.02
CA ALA A 30 36.26 55.35 14.71
C ALA A 30 36.20 56.88 14.52
N SER A 31 35.87 57.63 15.58
CA SER A 31 35.83 59.09 15.55
C SER A 31 37.22 59.71 15.43
N GLN A 32 38.23 59.18 16.14
CA GLN A 32 39.62 59.60 15.97
C GLN A 32 40.11 59.34 14.55
N GLU A 33 39.75 58.20 13.96
CA GLU A 33 40.07 57.92 12.57
C GLU A 33 39.34 58.87 11.62
N ARG A 34 38.08 59.24 11.88
CA ARG A 34 37.31 60.20 11.05
C ARG A 34 37.74 61.66 11.27
N GLY A 35 38.32 62.00 12.42
CA GLY A 35 38.69 63.35 12.82
C GLY A 35 37.49 64.27 13.05
N ASP A 36 36.42 63.74 13.64
CA ASP A 36 35.14 64.44 13.90
C ASP A 36 34.81 64.61 15.41
N CYS A 37 35.74 64.23 16.31
CA CYS A 37 35.73 64.53 17.75
C CYS A 37 34.44 64.13 18.53
N LEU A 38 33.82 63.01 18.16
CA LEU A 38 32.63 62.47 18.80
C LEU A 38 32.99 61.74 20.12
N SER A 39 32.53 62.28 21.25
CA SER A 39 32.74 61.70 22.58
C SER A 39 31.68 60.64 22.90
N ALA A 40 32.10 59.44 23.28
CA ALA A 40 31.21 58.38 23.76
C ALA A 40 31.59 57.94 25.18
N LEU A 41 30.67 58.10 26.14
CA LEU A 41 30.82 57.69 27.53
C LEU A 41 29.96 56.46 27.83
N GLU A 42 30.35 55.69 28.84
CA GLU A 42 29.56 54.54 29.28
C GLU A 42 28.18 54.99 29.76
N GLY A 43 27.15 54.34 29.24
CA GLY A 43 25.77 54.69 29.49
C GLY A 43 25.12 55.59 28.43
N ASN A 44 25.86 56.11 27.46
CA ASN A 44 25.28 56.76 26.28
C ASN A 44 24.52 55.77 25.38
N PHE A 45 23.58 56.27 24.58
CA PHE A 45 22.72 55.45 23.73
C PHE A 45 23.06 55.61 22.25
N VAL A 46 23.00 54.52 21.48
CA VAL A 46 23.23 54.52 20.03
C VAL A 46 22.34 53.50 19.33
N HIS A 47 21.85 53.80 18.13
CA HIS A 47 21.19 52.79 17.30
C HIS A 47 22.19 51.72 16.86
N GLN A 48 21.74 50.46 16.81
CA GLN A 48 22.59 49.35 16.38
C GLN A 48 23.18 49.55 14.98
N LEU A 49 22.35 50.04 14.05
CA LEU A 49 22.77 50.33 12.68
C LEU A 49 23.74 51.52 12.64
N CYS A 50 23.45 52.60 13.37
CA CYS A 50 24.34 53.76 13.44
C CYS A 50 25.72 53.37 13.96
N ARG A 51 25.80 52.54 15.01
CA ARG A 51 27.07 52.02 15.52
C ARG A 51 27.80 51.20 14.46
N LYS A 52 27.12 50.26 13.81
CA LYS A 52 27.71 49.37 12.80
C LYS A 52 28.31 50.15 11.64
N THR A 53 27.59 51.13 11.10
CA THR A 53 28.05 51.97 9.99
C THR A 53 29.16 52.93 10.41
N TYR A 54 29.02 53.56 11.58
CA TYR A 54 30.00 54.55 12.04
C TYR A 54 31.38 53.92 12.31
N THR A 55 31.42 52.71 12.89
CA THR A 55 32.67 51.99 13.18
C THR A 55 33.18 51.12 12.04
N ASN A 56 32.50 51.08 10.88
CA ASN A 56 32.92 50.26 9.74
C ASN A 56 34.18 50.82 9.06
N PRO A 57 35.27 50.04 8.91
CA PRO A 57 36.51 50.49 8.29
C PRO A 57 36.36 51.02 6.85
N ASN A 58 35.44 50.45 6.06
CA ASN A 58 35.21 50.89 4.68
C ASN A 58 34.53 52.26 4.62
N ASP A 59 33.60 52.51 5.55
CA ASP A 59 32.89 53.79 5.65
C ASP A 59 33.78 54.89 6.23
N ILE A 60 34.74 54.54 7.12
CA ILE A 60 35.78 55.45 7.60
C ILE A 60 36.73 55.84 6.45
N LYS A 61 37.16 54.87 5.63
CA LYS A 61 37.99 55.13 4.44
C LYS A 61 37.26 56.03 3.44
N LYS A 62 35.97 55.80 3.20
CA LYS A 62 35.14 56.65 2.33
C LYS A 62 35.04 58.09 2.86
N TYR A 63 34.77 58.25 4.15
CA TYR A 63 34.70 59.56 4.80
C TYR A 63 36.04 60.33 4.75
N LYS A 64 37.18 59.64 4.95
CA LYS A 64 38.51 60.24 4.75
C LYS A 64 38.74 60.69 3.31
N LYS A 65 38.28 59.90 2.34
CA LYS A 65 38.40 60.21 0.91
C LYS A 65 37.55 61.42 0.52
N GLU A 66 36.34 61.56 1.08
CA GLU A 66 35.46 62.71 0.87
C GLU A 66 35.98 64.00 1.57
N LYS A 67 36.61 63.90 2.75
CA LYS A 67 37.21 65.06 3.46
C LYS A 67 38.53 65.53 2.83
N LEU A 68 39.23 64.69 2.08
CA LEU A 68 40.42 65.03 1.28
C LEU A 68 40.07 65.79 -0.01
N VAL A 69 38.85 65.61 -0.54
CA VAL A 69 38.36 66.34 -1.73
C VAL A 69 37.92 67.78 -1.41
N LEU A 70 37.78 68.13 -0.12
CA LEU A 70 37.36 69.46 0.37
C LEU A 70 38.53 70.40 0.74
N ARG A 71 39.80 70.09 0.37
CA ARG A 71 40.97 70.92 0.73
C ARG A 71 41.78 71.52 -0.42
N GLU A 72 41.37 71.35 -1.68
CA GLU A 72 42.15 71.87 -2.82
C GLU A 72 41.27 72.60 -3.85
N ILE A 73 40.63 73.72 -3.48
CA ILE A 73 40.32 74.81 -4.42
C ILE A 73 40.36 76.12 -3.65
N ASN A 74 41.49 76.83 -3.71
CA ASN A 74 41.55 78.27 -3.49
C ASN A 74 42.78 78.80 -4.22
N THR A 75 42.59 79.24 -5.47
CA THR A 75 43.17 80.47 -6.03
C THR A 75 42.83 80.59 -7.52
N ASN A 76 42.45 81.81 -7.90
CA ASN A 76 42.51 82.43 -9.23
C ASN A 76 41.20 82.53 -10.05
N THR A 77 40.60 83.71 -9.90
CA THR A 77 39.77 84.46 -10.86
C THR A 77 40.29 84.42 -12.31
N PRO A 78 39.40 84.26 -13.32
CA PRO A 78 39.69 84.59 -14.71
C PRO A 78 39.17 85.98 -15.11
N LYS A 79 39.96 86.65 -15.96
CA LYS A 79 39.69 87.96 -16.57
C LYS A 79 38.72 87.86 -17.76
N LEU A 80 37.94 88.92 -17.91
CA LEU A 80 37.05 89.26 -19.03
C LEU A 80 37.75 89.42 -20.40
N ARG A 81 36.89 89.29 -21.44
CA ARG A 81 36.92 89.79 -22.85
C ARG A 81 37.07 88.68 -23.90
N SER A 82 36.27 88.58 -24.97
CA SER A 82 35.25 89.47 -25.55
C SER A 82 34.50 88.84 -26.74
N LYS A 83 33.30 89.39 -27.04
CA LYS A 83 32.62 89.57 -28.34
C LYS A 83 31.81 88.40 -28.98
N SER A 84 30.52 88.36 -28.65
CA SER A 84 29.40 88.39 -29.61
C SER A 84 28.15 88.91 -28.88
N HIS A 85 27.33 89.76 -29.51
CA HIS A 85 26.11 90.28 -28.89
C HIS A 85 25.06 89.16 -28.88
N PHE A 86 24.59 88.74 -27.70
CA PHE A 86 23.53 87.73 -27.59
C PHE A 86 22.18 88.40 -27.87
N ASP A 87 21.44 87.88 -28.86
CA ASP A 87 20.08 88.33 -29.18
C ASP A 87 19.05 87.44 -28.47
N PHE A 88 18.36 87.99 -27.47
CA PHE A 88 17.38 87.25 -26.67
C PHE A 88 16.16 86.80 -27.47
N LYS A 89 15.83 87.48 -28.58
CA LYS A 89 14.66 87.17 -29.41
C LYS A 89 14.93 86.06 -30.41
N HIS A 90 16.18 85.92 -30.84
CA HIS A 90 16.57 85.00 -31.89
C HIS A 90 17.52 83.89 -31.43
N HIS A 91 18.13 83.97 -30.26
CA HIS A 91 18.98 82.93 -29.69
C HIS A 91 18.37 82.30 -28.43
N CYS A 92 18.50 80.99 -28.30
CA CYS A 92 18.01 80.25 -27.14
C CYS A 92 18.82 80.61 -25.88
N LEU A 93 18.13 81.09 -24.84
CA LEU A 93 18.72 81.50 -23.54
C LEU A 93 19.73 80.49 -22.98
N PHE A 94 19.43 79.19 -23.07
CA PHE A 94 20.28 78.13 -22.50
C PHE A 94 21.45 77.74 -23.40
N CYS A 95 21.22 77.45 -24.69
CA CYS A 95 22.27 76.86 -25.54
C CYS A 95 23.01 77.86 -26.44
N GLY A 96 22.61 79.12 -26.51
CA GLY A 96 23.33 80.12 -27.30
C GLY A 96 23.01 80.14 -28.80
N ASN A 97 22.42 79.06 -29.32
CA ASN A 97 22.16 78.88 -30.75
C ASN A 97 20.84 79.53 -31.20
N GLU A 98 20.71 79.78 -32.50
CA GLU A 98 19.51 80.31 -33.14
C GLU A 98 18.26 79.49 -32.78
N ALA A 99 17.26 80.17 -32.25
CA ALA A 99 15.98 79.60 -31.82
C ALA A 99 15.03 79.39 -32.99
N THR A 100 15.36 79.87 -34.20
CA THR A 100 14.55 79.70 -35.41
C THR A 100 15.41 79.19 -36.55
N ASP A 101 15.44 77.87 -36.77
CA ASP A 101 16.09 77.30 -37.96
C ASP A 101 15.11 77.39 -39.15
N SER A 102 15.50 78.13 -40.19
CA SER A 102 14.63 78.62 -41.27
C SER A 102 14.12 77.56 -42.26
N LYS A 103 14.12 76.26 -41.89
CA LYS A 103 13.66 75.16 -42.79
C LYS A 103 12.68 74.13 -42.21
N LYS A 104 12.23 74.20 -40.95
CA LYS A 104 11.08 73.43 -40.45
C LYS A 104 10.35 74.17 -39.34
N LYS A 105 9.02 74.28 -39.40
CA LYS A 105 8.17 74.71 -38.27
C LYS A 105 8.24 73.67 -37.15
N ASP A 106 9.23 73.75 -36.27
CA ASP A 106 9.30 72.92 -35.06
C ASP A 106 8.65 73.65 -33.86
N LYS A 107 7.65 72.98 -33.27
CA LYS A 107 6.73 73.47 -32.22
C LYS A 107 7.36 73.59 -30.81
N ASN A 108 8.69 73.71 -30.67
CA ASN A 108 9.38 73.53 -29.38
C ASN A 108 10.20 74.75 -28.89
N VAL A 109 9.91 75.94 -29.42
CA VAL A 109 10.51 77.21 -28.97
C VAL A 109 9.49 77.96 -28.13
N PHE A 110 9.89 78.35 -26.93
CA PHE A 110 9.03 78.99 -25.92
C PHE A 110 9.58 80.37 -25.57
N GLN A 111 8.68 81.34 -25.45
CA GLN A 111 8.99 82.67 -24.93
C GLN A 111 8.87 82.69 -23.41
N VAL A 112 9.73 83.45 -22.74
CA VAL A 112 9.61 83.75 -21.32
C VAL A 112 8.39 84.67 -21.12
N ARG A 113 7.46 84.26 -20.25
CA ARG A 113 6.16 84.95 -20.03
C ARG A 113 5.90 85.36 -18.57
N THR A 114 6.81 85.05 -17.66
CA THR A 114 6.61 85.22 -16.22
C THR A 114 7.92 85.60 -15.54
N ASP A 115 7.88 86.59 -14.66
CA ASP A 115 9.06 87.10 -13.95
C ASP A 115 9.68 86.03 -13.01
N ASP A 116 8.84 85.17 -12.43
CA ASP A 116 9.26 83.99 -11.64
C ASP A 116 10.15 83.00 -12.41
N PHE A 117 10.16 83.07 -13.74
CA PHE A 117 10.99 82.18 -14.56
C PHE A 117 12.48 82.46 -14.33
N GLU A 118 12.86 83.72 -14.15
CA GLU A 118 14.25 84.14 -13.99
C GLU A 118 14.85 83.62 -12.67
N SER A 119 14.15 83.84 -11.56
CA SER A 119 14.55 83.35 -10.22
C SER A 119 14.76 81.82 -10.22
N ARG A 120 13.87 81.05 -10.86
CA ARG A 120 14.01 79.59 -10.96
C ARG A 120 15.20 79.14 -11.81
N ILE A 121 15.65 79.94 -12.77
CA ILE A 121 16.87 79.62 -13.53
C ILE A 121 18.11 80.03 -12.73
N GLN A 122 18.08 81.13 -11.99
CA GLN A 122 19.18 81.51 -11.09
C GLN A 122 19.43 80.42 -10.03
N ASP A 123 18.37 79.90 -9.40
CA ASP A 123 18.45 78.76 -8.47
C ASP A 123 19.02 77.51 -9.15
N ALA A 124 18.62 77.23 -10.39
CA ALA A 124 19.16 76.12 -11.17
C ALA A 124 20.63 76.32 -11.54
N CYS A 125 21.07 77.57 -11.78
CA CYS A 125 22.48 77.90 -11.99
C CYS A 125 23.29 77.65 -10.71
N ASP A 126 22.77 78.02 -9.53
CA ASP A 126 23.43 77.80 -8.23
C ASP A 126 23.53 76.30 -7.91
N LEU A 127 22.48 75.53 -8.22
CA LEU A 127 22.46 74.08 -8.00
C LEU A 127 23.42 73.32 -8.93
N ARG A 128 23.62 73.79 -10.17
CA ARG A 128 24.48 73.12 -11.16
C ARG A 128 25.96 73.46 -11.02
N ASN A 129 26.27 74.75 -10.87
CA ASN A 129 27.64 75.26 -10.71
C ASN A 129 28.66 74.69 -11.73
N ASP A 130 28.27 74.59 -13.01
CA ASP A 130 29.10 74.13 -14.13
C ASP A 130 29.30 75.25 -15.19
N ASP A 131 30.16 75.03 -16.19
CA ASP A 131 30.46 76.04 -17.24
C ASP A 131 29.18 76.46 -18.00
N TRP A 132 28.21 75.55 -18.15
CA TRP A 132 26.92 75.86 -18.78
C TRP A 132 26.08 76.79 -17.90
N ALA A 133 26.09 76.59 -16.58
CA ALA A 133 25.46 77.48 -15.63
C ALA A 133 26.13 78.86 -15.58
N ALA A 134 27.46 78.94 -15.70
CA ALA A 134 28.18 80.21 -15.78
C ALA A 134 27.81 81.01 -17.04
N GLU A 135 27.74 80.34 -18.19
CA GLU A 135 27.35 80.94 -19.47
C GLU A 135 25.90 81.45 -19.46
N VAL A 136 24.97 80.66 -18.91
CA VAL A 136 23.54 81.06 -18.79
C VAL A 136 23.38 82.18 -17.76
N ARG A 137 24.09 82.13 -16.62
CA ARG A 137 24.10 83.21 -15.63
C ARG A 137 24.62 84.52 -16.21
N GLY A 138 25.69 84.49 -17.01
CA GLY A 138 26.21 85.67 -17.70
C GLY A 138 25.20 86.30 -18.67
N ARG A 139 24.33 85.49 -19.30
CA ARG A 139 23.22 86.01 -20.13
C ARG A 139 22.10 86.61 -19.28
N LEU A 140 21.74 85.98 -18.15
CA LEU A 140 20.74 86.52 -17.23
C LEU A 140 21.17 87.88 -16.67
N GLU A 141 22.42 88.01 -16.22
CA GLU A 141 22.95 89.27 -15.65
C GLU A 141 23.11 90.39 -16.70
N SER A 142 23.04 90.06 -17.99
CA SER A 142 23.16 91.03 -19.09
C SER A 142 21.85 91.72 -19.48
N VAL A 143 20.73 91.35 -18.86
CA VAL A 143 19.40 91.93 -19.10
C VAL A 143 18.63 92.07 -17.79
N SER A 144 17.92 93.17 -17.59
CA SER A 144 17.21 93.44 -16.33
C SER A 144 15.85 92.74 -16.22
N ASP A 145 15.25 92.33 -17.35
CA ASP A 145 13.97 91.63 -17.41
C ASP A 145 13.92 90.77 -18.69
N LEU A 146 13.83 89.44 -18.52
CA LEU A 146 13.75 88.48 -19.63
C LEU A 146 12.44 88.53 -20.41
N HIS A 147 11.32 88.87 -19.74
CA HIS A 147 10.02 88.96 -20.37
C HIS A 147 9.95 90.21 -21.28
N ALA A 148 10.47 91.35 -20.81
CA ALA A 148 10.56 92.58 -21.60
C ALA A 148 11.52 92.45 -22.80
N ALA A 149 12.51 91.56 -22.73
CA ALA A 149 13.48 91.30 -23.80
C ALA A 149 13.04 90.27 -24.85
N ASP A 150 11.76 89.84 -24.84
CA ASP A 150 11.22 88.81 -25.74
C ASP A 150 12.03 87.49 -25.72
N ALA A 151 12.62 87.12 -24.57
CA ALA A 151 13.57 86.01 -24.51
C ALA A 151 12.97 84.67 -24.93
N VAL A 152 13.66 83.93 -25.81
CA VAL A 152 13.23 82.60 -26.30
C VAL A 152 14.14 81.46 -25.85
N TYR A 153 13.60 80.25 -25.76
CA TYR A 153 14.37 79.03 -25.47
C TYR A 153 13.76 77.75 -26.07
N HIS A 154 14.59 76.75 -26.30
CA HIS A 154 14.13 75.40 -26.63
C HIS A 154 13.62 74.66 -25.37
N GLN A 155 12.43 74.08 -25.42
CA GLN A 155 11.83 73.33 -24.30
C GLN A 155 12.79 72.26 -23.74
N ALA A 156 13.44 71.51 -24.63
CA ALA A 156 14.39 70.47 -24.26
C ALA A 156 15.63 71.02 -23.54
N CYS A 157 16.12 72.20 -23.93
CA CYS A 157 17.24 72.85 -23.24
C CYS A 157 16.87 73.29 -21.83
N SER A 158 15.68 73.86 -21.63
CA SER A 158 15.19 74.26 -20.30
C SER A 158 15.02 73.05 -19.36
N VAL A 159 14.44 71.96 -19.86
CA VAL A 159 14.26 70.72 -19.07
C VAL A 159 15.62 70.10 -18.71
N ASN A 160 16.53 69.98 -19.67
CA ASN A 160 17.87 69.42 -19.43
C ASN A 160 18.69 70.28 -18.47
N PHE A 161 18.60 71.61 -18.61
CA PHE A 161 19.25 72.56 -17.71
C PHE A 161 18.73 72.39 -16.28
N ARG A 162 17.41 72.49 -16.05
CA ARG A 162 16.79 72.38 -14.72
C ARG A 162 16.91 71.01 -14.05
N THR A 163 17.07 69.93 -14.81
CA THR A 163 17.16 68.55 -14.28
C THR A 163 18.59 68.03 -14.12
N CYS A 164 19.61 68.89 -14.31
CA CYS A 164 21.03 68.53 -14.20
C CYS A 164 21.49 67.43 -15.19
N LYS A 165 20.85 67.29 -16.36
CA LYS A 165 21.16 66.24 -17.37
C LYS A 165 21.69 66.84 -18.68
N ASN A 166 22.64 66.15 -19.34
CA ASN A 166 23.17 66.42 -20.69
C ASN A 166 23.67 67.86 -20.97
N THR A 167 24.88 68.20 -20.51
CA THR A 167 25.58 69.45 -20.86
C THR A 167 25.86 69.53 -22.38
N PRO A 168 25.44 70.57 -23.11
CA PRO A 168 25.72 70.72 -24.53
C PRO A 168 27.21 70.99 -24.76
N VAL A 169 27.80 70.32 -25.76
CA VAL A 169 29.16 70.65 -26.23
C VAL A 169 29.05 71.88 -27.14
N PHE A 170 29.49 73.04 -26.67
CA PHE A 170 29.52 74.28 -27.45
C PHE A 170 30.60 74.18 -28.54
N ARG A 171 30.20 74.14 -29.81
CA ARG A 171 31.12 74.19 -30.95
C ARG A 171 31.20 75.63 -31.46
N SER A 172 32.40 76.21 -31.47
CA SER A 172 32.67 77.43 -32.26
C SER A 172 32.54 77.12 -33.76
N PRO A 173 32.10 78.10 -34.59
CA PRO A 173 31.93 77.92 -36.03
C PRO A 173 33.26 78.09 -36.80
N ILE A 174 33.30 77.55 -38.03
CA ILE A 174 34.37 77.58 -39.08
C ILE A 174 35.26 76.31 -39.07
N SER A 175 35.49 75.54 -40.14
CA SER A 175 35.33 75.66 -41.61
C SER A 175 35.09 74.27 -42.26
N PRO A 176 34.55 74.20 -43.49
CA PRO A 176 34.20 72.96 -44.19
C PRO A 176 35.44 72.25 -44.78
N ASP A 177 35.25 70.97 -45.11
CA ASP A 177 36.16 70.06 -45.81
C ASP A 177 37.13 69.20 -44.97
N ALA A 178 36.57 68.18 -44.33
CA ALA A 178 37.11 66.82 -44.37
C ALA A 178 36.01 65.81 -43.96
N LYS A 179 35.58 64.93 -44.88
CA LYS A 179 34.92 63.68 -44.44
C LYS A 179 35.97 62.83 -43.72
N PRO A 180 35.62 62.26 -42.56
CA PRO A 180 35.55 60.81 -42.56
C PRO A 180 34.33 60.27 -41.80
N GLU A 181 33.89 59.10 -42.26
CA GLU A 181 33.00 58.19 -41.56
C GLU A 181 33.40 58.03 -40.09
N ASN A 182 32.42 57.96 -39.19
CA ASN A 182 32.59 57.26 -37.93
C ASN A 182 31.25 56.78 -37.36
N LYS A 183 31.07 55.45 -37.42
CA LYS A 183 30.20 54.68 -36.53
C LYS A 183 30.58 54.97 -35.07
N ARG A 184 29.60 55.11 -34.17
CA ARG A 184 29.82 55.01 -32.71
C ARG A 184 28.79 54.07 -32.08
N GLY A 185 29.30 52.98 -31.51
CA GLY A 185 28.55 51.93 -30.82
C GLY A 185 28.08 52.34 -29.42
N ARG A 186 27.20 51.50 -28.86
CA ARG A 186 26.66 51.57 -27.49
C ARG A 186 27.69 51.11 -26.45
N PRO A 187 27.48 51.35 -25.14
CA PRO A 187 28.41 50.93 -24.10
C PRO A 187 28.67 49.43 -24.21
N ALA A 188 29.95 49.07 -24.34
CA ALA A 188 30.39 47.69 -24.56
C ALA A 188 29.81 46.72 -23.51
N LEU A 189 29.56 47.17 -22.27
CA LEU A 189 28.97 46.35 -21.20
C LEU A 189 27.53 45.87 -21.47
N GLN A 190 26.67 46.69 -22.08
CA GLN A 190 25.28 46.29 -22.34
C GLN A 190 25.16 45.39 -23.56
N GLU A 191 26.02 45.57 -24.56
CA GLU A 191 26.12 44.64 -25.68
C GLU A 191 26.75 43.32 -25.23
N ASP A 192 27.82 43.35 -24.45
CA ASP A 192 28.43 42.14 -23.89
C ASP A 192 27.45 41.38 -22.98
N GLY A 193 26.69 42.10 -22.15
CA GLY A 193 25.58 41.54 -21.38
C GLY A 193 24.46 40.95 -22.23
N PHE A 194 24.09 41.60 -23.33
CA PHE A 194 23.11 41.06 -24.27
C PHE A 194 23.63 39.79 -24.96
N TYR A 195 24.87 39.77 -25.40
CA TYR A 195 25.48 38.58 -26.01
C TYR A 195 25.66 37.44 -24.99
N LYS A 196 25.93 37.74 -23.72
CA LYS A 196 25.88 36.75 -22.63
C LYS A 196 24.48 36.20 -22.38
N ILE A 197 23.44 37.02 -22.51
CA ILE A 197 22.04 36.55 -22.46
C ILE A 197 21.68 35.71 -23.68
N VAL A 198 22.15 36.09 -24.87
CA VAL A 198 22.02 35.28 -26.09
C VAL A 198 22.74 33.95 -25.93
N ASP A 199 23.96 33.95 -25.39
CA ASP A 199 24.77 32.75 -25.16
C ASP A 199 24.15 31.88 -24.06
N PHE A 200 23.62 32.49 -23.00
CA PHE A 200 22.87 31.82 -21.96
C PHE A 200 21.61 31.13 -22.52
N LEU A 201 20.84 31.80 -23.39
CA LEU A 201 19.68 31.21 -24.07
C LEU A 201 20.07 30.10 -25.04
N LYS A 202 21.23 30.18 -25.70
CA LYS A 202 21.77 29.12 -26.56
C LYS A 202 22.25 27.89 -25.77
N HIS A 203 22.76 28.10 -24.55
CA HIS A 203 23.30 27.04 -23.68
C HIS A 203 22.28 26.45 -22.69
N HIS A 204 21.13 27.11 -22.48
CA HIS A 204 20.01 26.67 -21.62
C HIS A 204 18.72 26.57 -22.44
N ASP A 205 18.83 25.92 -23.60
CA ASP A 205 17.74 25.76 -24.57
C ASP A 205 16.67 24.75 -24.10
N ASP A 206 16.89 24.09 -22.96
CA ASP A 206 16.04 23.12 -22.26
C ASP A 206 15.01 23.75 -21.31
N GLU A 207 15.10 25.07 -21.06
CA GLU A 207 14.20 25.80 -20.15
C GLU A 207 13.34 26.87 -20.87
N GLN A 208 12.04 26.91 -20.56
CA GLN A 208 11.18 28.06 -20.87
C GLN A 208 11.47 29.17 -19.84
N ILE A 209 12.00 30.31 -20.28
CA ILE A 209 12.43 31.41 -19.40
C ILE A 209 11.59 32.65 -19.68
N SER A 210 11.15 33.36 -18.63
CA SER A 210 10.38 34.58 -18.81
C SER A 210 11.28 35.78 -19.19
N ILE A 211 10.71 36.75 -19.92
CA ILE A 211 11.41 38.01 -20.24
C ILE A 211 11.91 38.71 -18.97
N SER A 212 11.13 38.66 -17.88
CA SER A 212 11.49 39.29 -16.62
C SER A 212 12.73 38.65 -15.99
N ASP A 213 12.79 37.31 -15.99
CA ASP A 213 13.92 36.59 -15.40
C ASP A 213 15.19 36.77 -16.26
N LEU A 214 15.04 36.92 -17.59
CA LEU A 214 16.16 37.29 -18.48
C LEU A 214 16.68 38.70 -18.22
N VAL A 215 15.82 39.65 -17.85
CA VAL A 215 16.22 41.01 -17.48
C VAL A 215 16.96 41.00 -16.14
N GLU A 216 16.44 40.30 -15.13
CA GLU A 216 17.13 40.14 -13.84
C GLU A 216 18.52 39.51 -14.02
N LYS A 217 18.60 38.47 -14.84
CA LYS A 217 19.87 37.81 -15.15
C LYS A 217 20.83 38.71 -15.93
N MET A 218 20.30 39.56 -16.81
CA MET A 218 21.11 40.57 -17.50
C MET A 218 21.60 41.63 -16.50
N ASP A 219 20.83 41.93 -15.47
CA ASP A 219 21.16 42.95 -14.46
C ASP A 219 22.28 42.46 -13.54
N GLU A 220 22.21 41.20 -13.12
CA GLU A 220 23.27 40.50 -12.40
C GLU A 220 24.59 40.45 -13.20
N MET A 221 24.50 40.31 -14.52
CA MET A 221 25.67 40.24 -15.41
C MET A 221 26.23 41.60 -15.83
N CYS A 222 25.47 42.68 -15.66
CA CYS A 222 25.81 44.03 -16.12
C CYS A 222 25.96 45.08 -14.99
N ASP A 223 26.03 44.65 -13.73
CA ASP A 223 26.13 45.52 -12.54
C ASP A 223 25.08 46.65 -12.55
N GLY A 224 23.79 46.31 -12.72
CA GLY A 224 22.68 47.28 -12.67
C GLY A 224 22.37 48.01 -13.98
N ASN A 225 22.93 47.56 -15.12
CA ASN A 225 22.71 48.13 -16.45
C ASN A 225 21.94 47.21 -17.42
N ALA A 226 20.94 46.46 -16.94
CA ALA A 226 20.11 45.62 -17.81
C ALA A 226 19.26 46.39 -18.83
N TYR A 227 18.84 45.68 -19.88
CA TYR A 227 17.79 46.16 -20.77
C TYR A 227 16.42 46.16 -20.11
N SER A 228 15.56 47.13 -20.46
CA SER A 228 14.15 47.06 -20.07
C SER A 228 13.46 45.85 -20.70
N GLN A 229 12.44 45.29 -20.06
CA GLN A 229 11.71 44.12 -20.58
C GLN A 229 11.22 44.32 -22.03
N MET A 230 10.68 45.51 -22.35
CA MET A 230 10.29 45.86 -23.71
C MET A 230 11.48 45.89 -24.69
N TYR A 231 12.62 46.45 -24.26
CA TYR A 231 13.78 46.59 -25.13
C TYR A 231 14.51 45.26 -25.33
N LEU A 232 14.64 44.43 -24.29
CA LEU A 232 15.17 43.08 -24.39
C LEU A 232 14.27 42.21 -25.29
N LYS A 233 12.94 42.28 -25.12
CA LYS A 233 11.96 41.61 -26.00
C LYS A 233 12.15 42.01 -27.46
N LYS A 234 12.33 43.32 -27.73
CA LYS A 234 12.56 43.84 -29.08
C LYS A 234 13.93 43.40 -29.64
N ARG A 235 15.00 43.48 -28.84
CA ARG A 235 16.36 43.08 -29.24
C ARG A 235 16.46 41.57 -29.49
N LEU A 236 15.82 40.74 -28.68
CA LEU A 236 15.77 39.29 -28.89
C LEU A 236 15.03 38.95 -30.19
N LYS A 237 13.87 39.58 -30.47
CA LYS A 237 13.19 39.45 -31.77
C LYS A 237 14.04 39.93 -32.95
N GLN A 238 14.80 41.01 -32.78
CA GLN A 238 15.72 41.49 -33.82
C GLN A 238 16.92 40.58 -34.05
N HIS A 239 17.40 39.90 -33.00
CA HIS A 239 18.59 39.05 -33.07
C HIS A 239 18.29 37.64 -33.59
N PHE A 240 17.19 37.03 -33.12
CA PHE A 240 16.80 35.66 -33.48
C PHE A 240 15.73 35.59 -34.58
N GLY A 241 15.08 36.71 -34.95
CA GLY A 241 14.08 36.73 -36.02
C GLY A 241 12.92 35.76 -35.77
N ASP A 242 12.65 34.87 -36.73
CA ASP A 242 11.62 33.83 -36.65
C ASP A 242 12.02 32.63 -35.75
N GLU A 243 13.28 32.59 -35.30
CA GLU A 243 13.82 31.56 -34.41
C GLU A 243 13.49 31.80 -32.93
N ILE A 244 12.66 32.78 -32.61
CA ILE A 244 12.23 33.05 -31.23
C ILE A 244 10.73 33.30 -31.14
N ILE A 245 10.05 32.50 -30.32
CA ILE A 245 8.64 32.68 -29.98
C ILE A 245 8.56 33.31 -28.59
N ILE A 246 7.79 34.40 -28.50
CA ILE A 246 7.52 35.08 -27.23
C ILE A 246 6.02 35.04 -27.01
N THR A 247 5.57 34.18 -26.09
CA THR A 247 4.14 33.96 -25.82
C THR A 247 3.70 34.87 -24.68
N ASP A 248 2.73 35.74 -24.97
CA ASP A 248 2.10 36.62 -23.99
C ASP A 248 0.84 35.93 -23.44
N ILE A 249 0.87 35.49 -22.18
CA ILE A 249 -0.28 34.86 -21.50
C ILE A 249 -0.99 35.94 -20.67
N PRO A 250 -2.31 36.18 -20.85
CA PRO A 250 -3.04 37.17 -20.05
C PRO A 250 -2.91 36.86 -18.55
N GLY A 251 -2.36 37.79 -17.77
CA GLY A 251 -2.15 37.65 -16.32
C GLY A 251 -0.90 36.88 -15.87
N ARG A 252 0.01 36.47 -16.77
CA ARG A 252 1.32 35.86 -16.44
C ARG A 252 2.49 36.51 -17.19
N LYS A 253 3.72 36.36 -16.68
CA LYS A 253 4.96 36.87 -17.31
C LYS A 253 5.14 36.28 -18.72
N SER A 254 5.51 37.10 -19.71
CA SER A 254 5.79 36.66 -21.09
C SER A 254 6.94 35.66 -21.15
N VAL A 255 6.74 34.52 -21.80
CA VAL A 255 7.72 33.42 -21.88
C VAL A 255 8.43 33.43 -23.23
N VAL A 256 9.76 33.25 -23.21
CA VAL A 256 10.63 33.19 -24.39
C VAL A 256 11.00 31.73 -24.68
N THR A 257 10.89 31.31 -25.94
CA THR A 257 11.32 30.00 -26.43
C THR A 257 12.07 30.15 -27.76
N LEU A 258 13.28 29.59 -27.85
CA LEU A 258 14.01 29.52 -29.12
C LEU A 258 13.49 28.34 -29.97
N ARG A 259 13.23 28.61 -31.24
CA ARG A 259 12.78 27.67 -32.26
C ARG A 259 13.88 27.56 -33.31
N GLU A 260 14.71 26.53 -33.22
CA GLU A 260 15.51 26.14 -34.38
C GLU A 260 14.53 25.60 -35.43
N THR A 261 14.30 26.32 -36.53
CA THR A 261 13.45 25.81 -37.61
C THR A 261 14.22 24.73 -38.39
N VAL A 262 13.50 23.71 -38.86
CA VAL A 262 14.06 22.62 -39.68
C VAL A 262 14.93 23.17 -40.80
N THR A 263 14.51 24.29 -41.41
CA THR A 263 15.25 25.00 -42.46
C THR A 263 16.61 25.50 -42.00
N CYS A 264 16.73 26.14 -40.83
CA CYS A 264 18.02 26.63 -40.32
C CYS A 264 18.96 25.48 -39.95
N ILE A 265 18.45 24.41 -39.31
CA ILE A 265 19.26 23.23 -38.95
C ILE A 265 19.83 22.55 -40.20
N LEU A 266 19.02 22.42 -41.25
CA LEU A 266 19.46 21.84 -42.52
C LEU A 266 20.44 22.76 -43.25
N GLN A 267 20.19 24.07 -43.28
CA GLN A 267 21.11 25.04 -43.90
C GLN A 267 22.48 25.04 -43.22
N ASP A 268 22.54 25.06 -41.88
CA ASP A 268 23.79 24.96 -41.13
C ASP A 268 24.56 23.67 -41.43
N TYR A 269 23.84 22.55 -41.62
CA TYR A 269 24.44 21.28 -42.00
C TYR A 269 25.02 21.30 -43.43
N TYR A 270 24.34 21.93 -44.39
CA TYR A 270 24.80 22.00 -45.78
C TYR A 270 25.85 23.09 -46.04
N GLN A 271 25.93 24.13 -45.20
CA GLN A 271 26.90 25.24 -45.33
C GLN A 271 28.27 24.94 -44.69
N ARG A 272 28.48 23.73 -44.14
CA ARG A 272 29.75 23.30 -43.55
C ARG A 272 30.83 23.02 -44.63
N PRO A 273 32.12 23.19 -44.32
CA PRO A 273 33.21 22.95 -45.28
C PRO A 273 33.23 21.50 -45.78
N SER A 274 33.38 21.33 -47.10
CA SER A 274 33.23 20.05 -47.83
C SER A 274 34.39 19.05 -47.63
N ASN A 275 35.41 19.41 -46.85
CA ASN A 275 36.63 18.61 -46.63
C ASN A 275 36.77 18.09 -45.19
N LEU A 276 35.65 17.68 -44.58
CA LEU A 276 35.69 16.98 -43.29
C LEU A 276 36.11 15.53 -43.51
N ASN A 277 36.85 14.96 -42.57
CA ASN A 277 37.09 13.52 -42.59
C ASN A 277 35.74 12.77 -42.36
N PRO A 278 35.65 11.48 -42.76
CA PRO A 278 34.40 10.73 -42.64
C PRO A 278 33.80 10.69 -41.21
N ASP A 279 34.66 10.71 -40.19
CA ASP A 279 34.23 10.68 -38.79
C ASP A 279 33.59 12.01 -38.35
N ASP A 280 34.16 13.14 -38.77
CA ASP A 280 33.62 14.47 -38.51
C ASP A 280 32.32 14.70 -39.29
N GLU A 281 32.23 14.16 -40.51
CA GLU A 281 31.01 14.20 -41.30
C GLU A 281 29.87 13.45 -40.61
N LYS A 282 30.14 12.22 -40.14
CA LYS A 282 29.23 11.38 -39.36
C LYS A 282 28.78 12.09 -38.07
N ARG A 283 29.70 12.68 -37.31
CA ARG A 283 29.37 13.42 -36.08
C ARG A 283 28.45 14.61 -36.35
N ALA A 284 28.70 15.35 -37.43
CA ALA A 284 27.87 16.49 -37.80
C ALA A 284 26.47 16.07 -38.27
N LEU A 285 26.32 14.93 -38.97
CA LEU A 285 25.01 14.38 -39.33
C LEU A 285 24.20 14.00 -38.08
N ILE A 286 24.84 13.31 -37.12
CA ILE A 286 24.21 12.92 -35.85
C ILE A 286 23.76 14.16 -35.07
N ARG A 287 24.58 15.23 -35.02
CA ARG A 287 24.21 16.48 -34.34
C ARG A 287 23.02 17.17 -35.01
N ALA A 288 22.97 17.22 -36.34
CA ALA A 288 21.84 17.80 -37.07
C ALA A 288 20.55 17.00 -36.82
N ALA A 289 20.61 15.66 -36.89
CA ALA A 289 19.48 14.79 -36.56
C ALA A 289 19.00 14.97 -35.12
N ALA A 290 19.92 15.06 -34.15
CA ALA A 290 19.58 15.30 -32.75
C ALA A 290 18.88 16.65 -32.52
N LYS A 291 19.30 17.72 -33.21
CA LYS A 291 18.64 19.03 -33.18
C LYS A 291 17.21 18.97 -33.73
N LEU A 292 17.00 18.27 -34.85
CA LEU A 292 15.66 18.07 -35.43
C LEU A 292 14.74 17.33 -34.45
N ILE A 293 15.20 16.20 -33.90
CA ILE A 293 14.43 15.43 -32.91
C ILE A 293 14.11 16.29 -31.68
N LYS A 294 15.08 17.06 -31.18
CA LYS A 294 14.89 17.95 -30.01
C LYS A 294 13.86 19.05 -30.31
N SER A 295 13.87 19.61 -31.52
CA SER A 295 12.87 20.59 -31.97
C SER A 295 11.46 19.98 -31.98
N ASP A 296 11.30 18.75 -32.47
CA ASP A 296 10.01 18.08 -32.51
C ASP A 296 9.51 17.71 -31.11
N ILE A 297 10.39 17.31 -30.20
CA ILE A 297 10.03 17.11 -28.78
C ILE A 297 9.51 18.42 -28.14
N ARG A 298 10.06 19.58 -28.54
CA ARG A 298 9.61 20.89 -28.05
C ARG A 298 8.26 21.31 -28.62
N SER A 299 7.91 20.86 -29.81
CA SER A 299 6.62 21.19 -30.46
C SER A 299 5.45 20.35 -29.96
N VAL A 300 5.71 19.24 -29.25
CA VAL A 300 4.65 18.44 -28.60
C VAL A 300 3.89 19.31 -27.59
N ASP A 301 2.56 19.38 -27.74
CA ASP A 301 1.65 20.09 -26.85
C ASP A 301 1.68 19.48 -25.44
N THR A 302 1.73 20.34 -24.41
CA THR A 302 1.86 19.89 -23.02
C THR A 302 0.82 20.51 -22.12
N THR A 303 0.13 19.67 -21.35
CA THR A 303 -0.79 20.11 -20.30
C THR A 303 -0.40 19.45 -18.98
N LYS A 304 -0.10 20.23 -17.95
CA LYS A 304 0.26 19.72 -16.61
C LYS A 304 -0.88 19.76 -15.61
N SER A 305 -2.06 20.20 -16.00
CA SER A 305 -3.18 20.36 -15.07
C SER A 305 -3.77 19.03 -14.62
N ILE A 306 -3.53 17.95 -15.37
CA ILE A 306 -4.13 16.63 -15.17
C ILE A 306 -3.02 15.58 -15.33
N TYR A 307 -3.04 14.56 -14.47
CA TYR A 307 -2.15 13.40 -14.58
C TYR A 307 -2.62 12.42 -15.66
N PRO A 308 -1.68 11.71 -16.33
CA PRO A 308 -1.99 10.59 -17.22
C PRO A 308 -2.94 9.58 -16.58
N THR A 309 -3.92 9.13 -17.34
CA THR A 309 -4.90 8.12 -16.90
C THR A 309 -4.33 6.70 -17.07
N PRO A 310 -4.88 5.69 -16.38
CA PRO A 310 -4.52 4.28 -16.62
C PRO A 310 -4.62 3.86 -18.08
N ALA A 311 -5.59 4.39 -18.84
CA ALA A 311 -5.75 4.11 -20.27
C ALA A 311 -4.61 4.70 -21.14
N ASN A 312 -3.99 5.80 -20.70
CA ASN A 312 -2.81 6.34 -21.36
C ASN A 312 -1.57 5.45 -21.13
N ILE A 313 -1.54 4.69 -20.04
CA ILE A 313 -0.42 3.82 -19.66
C ILE A 313 -0.54 2.42 -20.25
N ALA A 314 -1.73 1.81 -20.21
CA ALA A 314 -1.91 0.40 -20.56
C ALA A 314 -1.76 0.07 -22.06
N SER A 315 -2.02 1.03 -22.95
CA SER A 315 -2.00 0.80 -24.41
C SER A 315 -0.64 1.14 -25.03
N VAL A 316 -0.04 0.18 -25.73
CA VAL A 316 1.21 0.40 -26.47
C VAL A 316 1.03 1.49 -27.54
N ASP A 317 -0.08 1.47 -28.28
CA ASP A 317 -0.38 2.45 -29.34
C ASP A 317 -0.51 3.87 -28.79
N ASN A 318 -1.18 4.05 -27.64
CA ASN A 318 -1.26 5.34 -26.96
C ASN A 318 0.12 5.85 -26.53
N ASN A 319 1.00 4.96 -26.09
CA ASN A 319 2.33 5.34 -25.65
C ASN A 319 3.30 5.64 -26.81
N LEU A 320 3.13 4.98 -27.97
CA LEU A 320 3.90 5.27 -29.19
C LEU A 320 3.43 6.55 -29.86
N SER A 321 2.13 6.78 -29.95
CA SER A 321 1.54 8.03 -30.48
C SER A 321 1.85 9.25 -29.62
N TYR A 322 2.25 9.05 -28.36
CA TYR A 322 2.75 10.11 -27.50
C TYR A 322 4.12 10.65 -27.95
N LEU A 323 4.91 9.87 -28.71
CA LEU A 323 6.23 10.28 -29.19
C LEU A 323 6.11 11.10 -30.49
N PRO A 324 6.98 12.10 -30.72
CA PRO A 324 7.09 12.74 -32.02
C PRO A 324 7.61 11.75 -33.07
N GLU A 325 7.12 11.87 -34.31
CA GLU A 325 7.42 10.96 -35.41
C GLU A 325 8.93 10.78 -35.66
N SER A 326 9.70 11.86 -35.55
CA SER A 326 11.17 11.82 -35.72
C SER A 326 11.88 10.99 -34.65
N LEU A 327 11.42 11.05 -33.38
CA LEU A 327 11.97 10.22 -32.30
C LEU A 327 11.57 8.76 -32.47
N LEU A 328 10.32 8.51 -32.88
CA LEU A 328 9.83 7.17 -33.18
C LEU A 328 10.63 6.53 -34.31
N LEU A 329 10.86 7.27 -35.40
CA LEU A 329 11.67 6.82 -36.54
C LEU A 329 13.10 6.51 -36.12
N PHE A 330 13.73 7.40 -35.34
CA PHE A 330 15.10 7.20 -34.87
C PHE A 330 15.24 5.94 -34.00
N LEU A 331 14.38 5.77 -33.00
CA LEU A 331 14.44 4.61 -32.10
C LEU A 331 14.09 3.31 -32.85
N SER A 332 13.13 3.32 -33.77
CA SER A 332 12.77 2.14 -34.58
C SER A 332 13.93 1.64 -35.45
N ASN A 333 14.83 2.53 -35.88
CA ASN A 333 16.01 2.16 -36.67
C ASN A 333 17.21 1.68 -35.81
N ILE A 334 17.18 1.92 -34.49
CA ILE A 334 18.26 1.51 -33.57
C ILE A 334 17.99 0.14 -32.97
N PHE A 335 16.73 -0.14 -32.61
CA PHE A 335 16.38 -1.36 -31.90
C PHE A 335 16.29 -2.53 -32.88
N SER A 336 17.07 -3.59 -32.63
CA SER A 336 17.17 -4.76 -33.52
C SER A 336 16.22 -5.92 -33.16
N GLU A 337 15.41 -5.75 -32.12
CA GLU A 337 14.49 -6.80 -31.63
C GLU A 337 13.25 -6.97 -32.53
N LYS A 338 12.63 -8.15 -32.46
CA LYS A 338 11.47 -8.52 -33.29
C LYS A 338 10.21 -7.68 -32.98
N ASP A 339 10.03 -7.29 -31.72
CA ASP A 339 8.97 -6.37 -31.29
C ASP A 339 9.48 -5.43 -30.18
N PRO A 340 10.11 -4.30 -30.55
CA PRO A 340 10.68 -3.36 -29.60
C PRO A 340 9.66 -2.32 -29.09
N SER A 341 8.37 -2.43 -29.43
CA SER A 341 7.37 -1.38 -29.28
C SER A 341 7.30 -0.79 -27.86
N VAL A 342 7.22 -1.65 -26.84
CA VAL A 342 7.19 -1.21 -25.41
C VAL A 342 8.50 -0.53 -25.00
N LYS A 343 9.64 -1.02 -25.49
CA LYS A 343 10.96 -0.44 -25.18
C LYS A 343 11.15 0.92 -25.85
N ILE A 344 10.71 1.04 -27.09
CA ILE A 344 10.70 2.31 -27.85
C ILE A 344 9.82 3.33 -27.13
N ALA A 345 8.60 2.94 -26.73
CA ALA A 345 7.70 3.80 -25.97
C ALA A 345 8.33 4.26 -24.64
N SER A 346 8.88 3.32 -23.86
CA SER A 346 9.50 3.60 -22.55
C SER A 346 10.71 4.53 -22.66
N ILE A 347 11.64 4.23 -23.55
CA ILE A 347 12.87 5.00 -23.74
C ILE A 347 12.58 6.32 -24.44
N GLY A 348 11.67 6.35 -25.41
CA GLY A 348 11.22 7.58 -26.07
C GLY A 348 10.62 8.57 -25.08
N GLN A 349 9.72 8.10 -24.21
CA GLN A 349 9.15 8.95 -23.15
C GLN A 349 10.21 9.39 -22.13
N ALA A 350 11.19 8.54 -21.81
CA ALA A 350 12.32 8.93 -20.95
C ALA A 350 13.15 10.04 -21.59
N VAL A 351 13.45 9.94 -22.88
CA VAL A 351 14.17 10.97 -23.66
C VAL A 351 13.36 12.27 -23.70
N MET A 352 12.04 12.20 -23.91
CA MET A 352 11.17 13.37 -23.88
C MET A 352 11.17 14.05 -22.50
N GLN A 353 10.98 13.28 -21.43
CA GLN A 353 11.00 13.79 -20.06
C GLN A 353 12.38 14.39 -19.72
N ALA A 354 13.48 13.76 -20.12
CA ALA A 354 14.83 14.28 -19.91
C ALA A 354 15.11 15.56 -20.73
N SER A 355 14.52 15.67 -21.93
CA SER A 355 14.67 16.85 -22.80
C SER A 355 13.81 18.04 -22.32
N ARG A 356 12.73 17.79 -21.57
CA ARG A 356 11.80 18.81 -21.06
C ARG A 356 11.37 18.51 -19.60
N PRO A 357 12.32 18.42 -18.65
CA PRO A 357 12.09 17.86 -17.31
C PRO A 357 11.09 18.63 -16.48
N ARG A 358 11.00 19.95 -16.71
CA ARG A 358 10.03 20.80 -16.03
C ARG A 358 8.71 20.87 -16.77
N ALA A 359 8.61 20.56 -18.06
CA ALA A 359 7.44 20.81 -18.91
C ALA A 359 6.53 19.58 -19.11
N LEU A 360 7.10 18.37 -19.05
CA LEU A 360 6.38 17.12 -19.28
C LEU A 360 6.18 16.32 -17.98
N ILE A 361 5.12 15.51 -17.97
CA ILE A 361 4.95 14.37 -17.07
C ILE A 361 4.52 13.23 -17.96
N THR A 362 5.47 12.40 -18.35
CA THR A 362 5.21 11.32 -19.27
C THR A 362 4.50 10.15 -18.58
N PRO A 363 3.52 9.50 -19.25
CA PRO A 363 2.72 8.41 -18.68
C PRO A 363 3.55 7.28 -18.05
N LEU A 364 4.59 6.81 -18.73
CA LEU A 364 5.38 5.66 -18.28
C LEU A 364 6.30 6.00 -17.12
N GLN A 365 6.86 7.21 -17.09
CA GLN A 365 7.70 7.66 -15.98
C GLN A 365 6.86 7.84 -14.71
N LEU A 366 5.65 8.41 -14.81
CA LEU A 366 4.72 8.46 -13.68
C LEU A 366 4.29 7.05 -13.25
N GLY A 367 3.88 6.22 -14.21
CA GLY A 367 3.40 4.86 -13.98
C GLY A 367 4.42 4.00 -13.23
N LEU A 368 5.68 4.01 -13.67
CA LEU A 368 6.75 3.28 -13.00
C LEU A 368 7.02 3.82 -11.58
N GLY A 369 7.02 5.14 -11.41
CA GLY A 369 7.21 5.77 -10.10
C GLY A 369 6.12 5.37 -9.09
N VAL A 370 4.86 5.44 -9.52
CA VAL A 370 3.70 5.02 -8.72
C VAL A 370 3.73 3.53 -8.44
N GLN A 371 4.03 2.67 -9.43
CA GLN A 371 4.12 1.23 -9.26
C GLN A 371 5.19 0.82 -8.23
N VAL A 372 6.39 1.39 -8.32
CA VAL A 372 7.48 1.10 -7.39
C VAL A 372 7.11 1.57 -5.97
N HIS A 373 6.52 2.76 -5.86
CA HIS A 373 6.08 3.27 -4.56
C HIS A 373 4.91 2.46 -3.97
N HIS A 374 3.97 2.01 -4.79
CA HIS A 374 2.85 1.17 -4.40
C HIS A 374 3.32 -0.20 -3.88
N ASN A 375 4.28 -0.84 -4.56
CA ASN A 375 4.75 -2.17 -4.19
C ASN A 375 5.71 -2.18 -2.99
N PHE A 376 6.53 -1.13 -2.84
CA PHE A 376 7.65 -1.13 -1.88
C PHE A 376 7.66 0.02 -0.88
N ALA A 377 6.81 1.05 -1.05
CA ALA A 377 6.82 2.28 -0.24
C ALA A 377 8.23 2.90 -0.09
N SER A 378 9.11 2.69 -1.07
CA SER A 378 10.53 3.00 -0.95
C SER A 378 10.88 4.29 -1.68
N ARG A 379 11.17 5.35 -0.91
CA ARG A 379 11.77 6.58 -1.45
C ARG A 379 13.11 6.29 -2.12
N PHE A 380 13.92 5.41 -1.55
CA PHE A 380 15.22 5.05 -2.11
C PHE A 380 15.08 4.49 -3.53
N LEU A 381 14.20 3.50 -3.75
CA LEU A 381 14.01 2.91 -5.08
C LEU A 381 13.51 3.94 -6.10
N VAL A 382 12.51 4.73 -5.73
CA VAL A 382 11.97 5.78 -6.62
C VAL A 382 13.04 6.84 -6.94
N SER A 383 13.79 7.30 -5.93
CA SER A 383 14.86 8.28 -6.11
C SER A 383 16.01 7.73 -6.98
N THR A 384 16.39 6.47 -6.80
CA THR A 384 17.42 5.82 -7.63
C THR A 384 16.96 5.75 -9.09
N LEU A 385 15.75 5.25 -9.36
CA LEU A 385 15.23 5.16 -10.73
C LEU A 385 15.01 6.53 -11.37
N ASN A 386 14.56 7.52 -10.61
CA ASN A 386 14.44 8.89 -11.09
C ASN A 386 15.79 9.51 -11.43
N SER A 387 16.84 9.27 -10.62
CA SER A 387 18.19 9.77 -10.89
C SER A 387 18.80 9.19 -12.18
N LEU A 388 18.34 8.00 -12.58
CA LEU A 388 18.70 7.35 -13.84
C LEU A 388 17.77 7.74 -15.01
N GLY A 389 16.76 8.59 -14.77
CA GLY A 389 15.82 9.06 -15.80
C GLY A 389 14.66 8.09 -16.12
N PHE A 390 14.49 7.01 -15.35
CA PHE A 390 13.50 5.97 -15.67
C PHE A 390 12.10 6.26 -15.13
N CYS A 391 11.96 7.03 -14.04
CA CYS A 391 10.66 7.35 -13.47
C CYS A 391 10.54 8.81 -13.00
N SER A 392 9.32 9.20 -12.66
CA SER A 392 9.01 10.48 -12.01
C SER A 392 9.65 10.55 -10.62
N SER A 393 9.91 11.78 -10.16
CA SER A 393 10.49 12.00 -8.84
C SER A 393 9.57 11.52 -7.72
N TYR A 394 10.15 11.18 -6.56
CA TYR A 394 9.38 10.80 -5.38
C TYR A 394 8.36 11.86 -4.96
N TYR A 395 8.71 13.14 -5.08
CA TYR A 395 7.81 14.26 -4.80
C TYR A 395 6.60 14.30 -5.74
N GLU A 396 6.83 14.01 -7.03
CA GLU A 396 5.74 13.98 -8.01
C GLU A 396 4.80 12.79 -7.76
N VAL A 397 5.33 11.63 -7.37
CA VAL A 397 4.54 10.46 -6.95
C VAL A 397 3.71 10.80 -5.71
N GLN A 398 4.29 11.45 -4.70
CA GLN A 398 3.52 11.89 -3.52
C GLN A 398 2.42 12.89 -3.87
N LYS A 399 2.69 13.83 -4.78
CA LYS A 399 1.68 14.77 -5.25
C LYS A 399 0.54 14.04 -5.96
N PHE A 400 0.85 13.07 -6.81
CA PHE A 400 -0.16 12.21 -7.44
C PHE A 400 -1.01 11.49 -6.38
N GLU A 401 -0.39 10.88 -5.36
CA GLU A 401 -1.12 10.22 -4.27
C GLU A 401 -2.07 11.20 -3.55
N SER A 402 -1.61 12.41 -3.23
CA SER A 402 -2.44 13.42 -2.55
C SER A 402 -3.59 13.92 -3.42
N SER A 403 -3.33 14.17 -4.70
CA SER A 403 -4.38 14.54 -5.66
C SER A 403 -5.42 13.43 -5.84
N ALA A 404 -4.96 12.18 -5.96
CA ALA A 404 -5.83 11.02 -6.13
C ALA A 404 -6.70 10.78 -4.89
N ALA A 405 -6.10 10.91 -3.69
CA ALA A 405 -6.81 10.79 -2.43
C ALA A 405 -7.92 11.84 -2.30
N ALA A 406 -7.65 13.09 -2.65
CA ALA A 406 -8.62 14.18 -2.52
C ALA A 406 -9.77 14.10 -3.53
N VAL A 407 -9.49 13.71 -4.78
CA VAL A 407 -10.51 13.70 -5.84
C VAL A 407 -11.29 12.40 -5.90
N GLN A 408 -10.63 11.26 -5.65
CA GLN A 408 -11.24 9.95 -5.86
C GLN A 408 -11.31 9.10 -4.57
N GLY A 409 -10.79 9.58 -3.44
CA GLY A 409 -10.72 8.80 -2.19
C GLY A 409 -11.83 9.09 -1.18
N VAL A 410 -12.66 10.09 -1.43
CA VAL A 410 -13.68 10.59 -0.47
C VAL A 410 -15.06 9.99 -0.72
N ASP A 411 -15.29 9.40 -1.91
CA ASP A 411 -16.60 8.94 -2.37
C ASP A 411 -16.53 7.57 -3.06
N LEU A 412 -17.68 6.91 -3.21
CA LEU A 412 -17.77 5.69 -4.03
C LEU A 412 -17.52 6.06 -5.51
N PRO A 413 -16.80 5.20 -6.25
CA PRO A 413 -16.41 5.50 -7.64
C PRO A 413 -17.59 5.41 -8.63
N GLY A 414 -17.74 6.48 -9.43
CA GLY A 414 -18.59 6.47 -10.63
C GLY A 414 -20.09 6.65 -10.37
N ASP A 415 -20.88 6.43 -11.41
CA ASP A 415 -22.34 6.33 -11.30
C ASP A 415 -22.71 4.93 -10.78
N ILE A 416 -23.27 4.87 -9.58
CA ILE A 416 -23.66 3.62 -8.91
C ILE A 416 -25.17 3.34 -8.99
N SER A 417 -25.93 4.12 -9.76
CA SER A 417 -27.39 4.00 -9.90
C SER A 417 -27.87 2.59 -10.29
N ASN A 418 -27.06 1.86 -11.07
CA ASN A 418 -27.36 0.49 -11.51
C ASN A 418 -26.45 -0.57 -10.83
N SER A 419 -25.83 -0.24 -9.71
CA SER A 419 -24.88 -1.12 -9.02
C SER A 419 -25.38 -1.51 -7.63
N PHE A 420 -25.17 -2.77 -7.27
CA PHE A 420 -25.33 -3.25 -5.91
C PHE A 420 -24.09 -2.94 -5.08
N VAL A 421 -24.27 -2.35 -3.90
CA VAL A 421 -23.19 -1.97 -2.99
C VAL A 421 -23.36 -2.67 -1.66
N GLN A 422 -22.29 -3.30 -1.18
CA GLN A 422 -22.22 -3.87 0.17
C GLN A 422 -20.94 -3.44 0.87
N PHE A 423 -21.03 -3.21 2.18
CA PHE A 423 -19.93 -2.78 3.00
C PHE A 423 -19.45 -3.95 3.87
N VAL A 424 -18.16 -3.92 4.18
CA VAL A 424 -17.55 -4.82 5.16
C VAL A 424 -16.56 -4.02 5.98
N ALA A 425 -16.57 -4.26 7.28
CA ALA A 425 -15.68 -3.61 8.23
C ALA A 425 -15.04 -4.66 9.14
N ASP A 426 -13.78 -4.44 9.48
CA ASP A 426 -12.98 -5.40 10.24
C ASP A 426 -11.83 -4.71 11.00
N ASN A 427 -11.25 -5.39 11.98
CA ASN A 427 -10.20 -4.84 12.83
C ASN A 427 -8.88 -4.66 12.07
N VAL A 428 -8.28 -3.48 12.23
CA VAL A 428 -6.93 -3.17 11.74
C VAL A 428 -6.02 -3.05 12.95
N ASP A 429 -5.47 -4.19 13.37
CA ASP A 429 -4.52 -4.25 14.48
C ASP A 429 -3.07 -4.32 13.97
N HIS A 430 -2.22 -3.40 14.46
CA HIS A 430 -0.80 -3.44 14.15
C HIS A 430 0.08 -2.97 15.31
N ASN A 431 1.19 -3.67 15.54
CA ASN A 431 2.23 -3.20 16.45
C ASN A 431 2.86 -1.93 15.86
N THR A 432 2.61 -0.77 16.47
CA THR A 432 3.35 0.42 16.06
C THR A 432 4.82 0.21 16.43
N ARG A 433 5.73 0.58 15.53
CA ARG A 433 7.18 0.53 15.80
C ARG A 433 7.56 1.60 16.82
N THR A 434 7.16 1.39 18.06
CA THR A 434 7.61 2.15 19.22
C THR A 434 8.84 1.49 19.80
N ILE A 435 9.73 2.30 20.38
CA ILE A 435 11.00 1.83 20.94
C ILE A 435 10.77 0.85 22.10
N ASP A 436 9.67 1.03 22.83
CA ASP A 436 9.24 0.17 23.94
C ASP A 436 8.37 -1.02 23.50
N GLY A 437 7.84 -1.01 22.27
CA GLY A 437 6.92 -2.02 21.76
C GLY A 437 5.56 -2.04 22.45
N LEU A 438 5.21 -1.01 23.25
CA LEU A 438 3.99 -0.99 24.06
C LEU A 438 2.77 -0.46 23.31
N ASN A 439 2.96 0.24 22.19
CA ASN A 439 1.84 0.81 21.44
C ASN A 439 1.42 -0.09 20.27
N THR A 440 0.17 -0.54 20.31
CA THR A 440 -0.55 -1.16 19.19
C THR A 440 -1.56 -0.17 18.64
N PHE A 441 -1.56 0.01 17.32
CA PHE A 441 -2.64 0.70 16.63
C PHE A 441 -3.83 -0.25 16.59
N HIS A 442 -4.97 0.23 17.05
CA HIS A 442 -6.26 -0.44 16.97
C HIS A 442 -7.21 0.46 16.20
N GLY A 443 -7.61 0.03 15.01
CA GLY A 443 -8.55 0.77 14.17
C GLY A 443 -9.63 -0.11 13.56
N MET A 444 -10.65 0.52 12.99
CA MET A 444 -11.64 -0.13 12.13
C MET A 444 -11.35 0.19 10.67
N GLY A 445 -11.08 -0.84 9.87
CA GLY A 445 -10.97 -0.76 8.42
C GLY A 445 -12.33 -0.98 7.77
N ILE A 446 -12.65 -0.24 6.72
CA ILE A 446 -13.94 -0.32 6.02
C ILE A 446 -13.68 -0.34 4.51
N ILE A 447 -14.32 -1.25 3.79
CA ILE A 447 -14.36 -1.23 2.32
C ILE A 447 -15.79 -1.39 1.81
N ALA A 448 -16.01 -0.94 0.57
CA ALA A 448 -17.25 -1.17 -0.18
C ALA A 448 -16.94 -2.03 -1.41
N GLY A 449 -17.75 -3.08 -1.62
CA GLY A 449 -17.78 -3.86 -2.85
C GLY A 449 -18.96 -3.43 -3.72
N ILE A 450 -18.70 -3.13 -5.00
CA ILE A 450 -19.68 -2.60 -5.95
C ILE A 450 -19.80 -3.56 -7.13
N THR A 451 -21.01 -4.03 -7.43
CA THR A 451 -21.29 -5.04 -8.47
C THR A 451 -22.51 -4.66 -9.32
N PRO A 452 -22.41 -4.63 -10.67
CA PRO A 452 -21.19 -4.78 -11.47
C PRO A 452 -20.15 -3.70 -11.14
N GLY A 453 -18.87 -3.99 -11.37
CA GLY A 453 -17.78 -3.10 -11.02
C GLY A 453 -17.81 -1.81 -11.83
N THR A 454 -17.59 -0.68 -11.16
CA THR A 454 -17.54 0.65 -11.77
C THR A 454 -16.09 1.06 -12.04
N LYS A 455 -15.87 1.86 -13.08
CA LYS A 455 -14.57 2.48 -13.39
C LYS A 455 -14.57 3.94 -12.95
N ARG A 456 -13.44 4.39 -12.39
CA ARG A 456 -13.23 5.81 -12.10
C ARG A 456 -13.00 6.56 -13.41
N THR A 457 -13.92 7.47 -13.75
CA THR A 457 -13.83 8.28 -14.98
C THR A 457 -13.22 9.66 -14.75
N GLN A 458 -13.12 10.10 -13.49
CA GLN A 458 -12.65 11.45 -13.18
C GLN A 458 -11.13 11.57 -13.32
N PRO A 459 -10.63 12.47 -14.20
CA PRO A 459 -9.20 12.72 -14.34
C PRO A 459 -8.63 13.29 -13.03
N ILE A 460 -7.43 12.87 -12.64
CA ILE A 460 -6.78 13.32 -11.41
C ILE A 460 -6.07 14.65 -11.71
N PRO A 461 -6.52 15.78 -11.14
CA PRO A 461 -5.87 17.07 -11.35
C PRO A 461 -4.53 17.10 -10.62
N ARG A 462 -3.54 17.79 -11.17
CA ARG A 462 -2.23 17.96 -10.54
C ARG A 462 -2.24 19.09 -9.52
N ILE A 463 -2.75 18.82 -8.32
CA ILE A 463 -2.90 19.81 -7.23
C ILE A 463 -2.20 19.29 -5.98
N ALA A 464 -1.43 20.16 -5.32
CA ALA A 464 -0.88 19.84 -4.00
C ALA A 464 -1.95 20.06 -2.93
N PHE A 465 -2.26 19.01 -2.18
CA PHE A 465 -3.08 19.11 -0.97
C PHE A 465 -2.15 19.08 0.25
N SER A 466 -2.46 19.90 1.24
CA SER A 466 -1.78 19.90 2.53
C SER A 466 -2.16 18.65 3.33
N THR A 467 -1.31 18.32 4.30
CA THR A 467 -1.53 17.20 5.22
C THR A 467 -2.82 17.33 6.00
N ASP A 468 -3.21 18.56 6.38
CA ASP A 468 -4.41 18.84 7.15
C ASP A 468 -5.69 18.76 6.30
N GLU A 469 -5.63 19.16 5.03
CA GLU A 469 -6.75 18.97 4.09
C GLU A 469 -7.04 17.48 3.88
N ILE A 470 -6.01 16.66 3.69
CA ILE A 470 -6.18 15.20 3.56
C ILE A 470 -6.77 14.58 4.83
N LYS A 471 -6.36 15.04 6.02
CA LYS A 471 -6.96 14.59 7.30
C LYS A 471 -8.42 14.99 7.41
N ALA A 472 -8.75 16.23 7.05
CA ALA A 472 -10.13 16.72 7.09
C ALA A 472 -11.04 15.92 6.14
N LEU A 473 -10.55 15.57 4.95
CA LEU A 473 -11.29 14.76 3.98
C LEU A 473 -11.52 13.31 4.46
N ALA A 474 -10.59 12.74 5.21
CA ALA A 474 -10.69 11.38 5.74
C ALA A 474 -11.40 11.30 7.11
N LYS A 475 -11.88 12.41 7.67
CA LYS A 475 -12.41 12.44 9.03
C LYS A 475 -13.80 11.80 9.08
N ILE A 476 -13.92 10.70 9.83
CA ILE A 476 -15.21 10.17 10.25
C ILE A 476 -15.64 10.85 11.55
N GLU A 477 -16.88 11.32 11.60
CA GLU A 477 -17.47 11.87 12.82
C GLU A 477 -17.66 10.76 13.86
N ILE A 478 -16.96 10.88 15.00
CA ILE A 478 -17.10 9.94 16.11
C ILE A 478 -18.41 10.25 16.84
N LYS A 479 -19.34 9.31 16.79
CA LYS A 479 -20.57 9.35 17.57
C LYS A 479 -20.41 8.46 18.78
N TYR A 480 -20.46 9.05 19.96
CA TYR A 480 -20.35 8.31 21.22
C TYR A 480 -21.58 7.46 21.47
N TYR A 481 -21.37 6.16 21.67
CA TYR A 481 -22.47 5.26 22.01
C TYR A 481 -22.84 5.41 23.49
N LYS A 482 -24.12 5.67 23.75
CA LYS A 482 -24.69 5.65 25.10
C LYS A 482 -25.85 4.66 25.12
N PRO A 483 -25.78 3.58 25.90
CA PRO A 483 -26.89 2.63 25.98
C PRO A 483 -28.12 3.32 26.58
N GLN A 484 -29.24 3.32 25.85
CA GLN A 484 -30.50 3.95 26.29
C GLN A 484 -31.45 2.96 27.00
N SER A 485 -31.39 1.68 26.63
CA SER A 485 -32.12 0.54 27.22
C SER A 485 -31.56 -0.77 26.64
N ASP A 486 -31.62 -1.89 27.35
CA ASP A 486 -31.16 -3.20 26.84
C ASP A 486 -32.32 -4.00 26.21
N ARG A 487 -32.79 -3.58 25.04
CA ARG A 487 -33.86 -4.26 24.27
C ARG A 487 -33.42 -5.62 23.72
N MET A 488 -32.13 -5.91 23.68
CA MET A 488 -31.63 -7.26 23.42
C MET A 488 -32.16 -8.28 24.43
N ALA A 489 -32.50 -7.84 25.64
CA ALA A 489 -33.14 -8.68 26.65
C ALA A 489 -34.63 -8.98 26.37
N GLU A 490 -35.22 -8.48 25.28
CA GLU A 490 -36.59 -8.80 24.86
C GLU A 490 -36.63 -9.83 23.71
N LEU A 491 -35.49 -10.04 23.03
CA LEU A 491 -35.35 -10.97 21.91
C LEU A 491 -35.30 -12.42 22.40
N SER A 492 -36.14 -13.27 21.80
CA SER A 492 -36.21 -14.71 22.08
C SER A 492 -35.95 -15.51 20.81
N TYR A 493 -35.40 -16.72 20.96
CA TYR A 493 -35.18 -17.60 19.81
C TYR A 493 -36.52 -18.07 19.23
N ALA A 494 -36.79 -17.71 17.97
CA ALA A 494 -37.95 -18.22 17.23
C ALA A 494 -37.65 -19.58 16.59
N GLU A 495 -38.69 -20.31 16.20
CA GLU A 495 -38.53 -21.52 15.41
C GLU A 495 -38.03 -21.16 14.00
N LEU A 496 -36.96 -21.82 13.55
CA LEU A 496 -36.41 -21.60 12.20
C LEU A 496 -37.25 -22.36 11.17
N LYS A 497 -37.55 -21.72 10.04
CA LYS A 497 -38.15 -22.41 8.88
C LYS A 497 -37.14 -23.43 8.35
N ASN A 498 -37.60 -24.66 8.06
CA ASN A 498 -36.76 -25.66 7.41
C ASN A 498 -36.45 -25.22 5.98
N LEU A 499 -35.18 -25.06 5.65
CA LEU A 499 -34.73 -24.69 4.32
C LEU A 499 -34.40 -25.95 3.52
N ASN A 500 -34.99 -26.07 2.34
CA ASN A 500 -34.67 -27.13 1.39
C ASN A 500 -34.53 -26.52 -0.01
N THR A 501 -33.30 -26.19 -0.37
CA THR A 501 -32.94 -25.62 -1.66
C THR A 501 -32.68 -26.75 -2.66
N LEU A 502 -33.30 -26.65 -3.83
CA LEU A 502 -32.98 -27.53 -4.95
C LEU A 502 -31.63 -27.13 -5.57
N ASP A 503 -30.57 -27.86 -5.24
CA ASP A 503 -29.29 -27.78 -5.95
C ASP A 503 -29.15 -28.98 -6.88
N LYS A 504 -29.43 -28.80 -8.18
CA LYS A 504 -29.35 -29.89 -9.17
C LYS A 504 -27.95 -30.50 -9.31
N THR A 505 -26.92 -29.77 -8.88
CA THR A 505 -25.53 -30.17 -9.04
C THR A 505 -24.94 -30.81 -7.78
N PHE A 506 -25.75 -31.08 -6.74
CA PHE A 506 -25.25 -31.63 -5.46
C PHE A 506 -24.57 -33.00 -5.62
N ARG A 507 -25.05 -33.83 -6.56
CA ARG A 507 -24.46 -35.16 -6.85
C ARG A 507 -23.08 -35.10 -7.48
N LEU A 508 -22.66 -33.93 -7.99
CA LEU A 508 -21.30 -33.77 -8.51
C LEU A 508 -20.25 -33.86 -7.40
N ASP A 509 -20.62 -33.55 -6.15
CA ASP A 509 -19.75 -33.78 -4.99
C ASP A 509 -19.40 -35.27 -4.88
N LEU A 510 -20.41 -36.14 -5.04
CA LEU A 510 -20.26 -37.58 -5.02
C LEU A 510 -19.45 -38.08 -6.23
N LEU A 511 -19.74 -37.58 -7.42
CA LEU A 511 -18.97 -37.91 -8.63
C LEU A 511 -17.47 -37.62 -8.44
N SER A 512 -17.13 -36.45 -7.87
CA SER A 512 -15.75 -36.02 -7.69
C SER A 512 -14.91 -36.93 -6.77
N VAL A 513 -15.54 -37.61 -5.80
CA VAL A 513 -14.85 -38.52 -4.88
C VAL A 513 -14.85 -39.97 -5.38
N ILE A 514 -15.88 -40.39 -6.12
CA ILE A 514 -16.01 -41.77 -6.63
C ILE A 514 -15.20 -41.99 -7.92
N VAL A 515 -15.07 -40.97 -8.77
CA VAL A 515 -14.25 -41.09 -9.99
C VAL A 515 -12.78 -41.26 -9.64
N TRP A 516 -12.32 -40.73 -8.52
CA TRP A 516 -10.89 -40.73 -8.18
C TRP A 516 -10.27 -42.15 -8.14
N PRO A 517 -10.89 -43.18 -7.48
CA PRO A 517 -10.47 -44.58 -7.61
C PRO A 517 -10.41 -45.14 -9.03
N LEU A 518 -11.22 -44.59 -9.94
CA LEU A 518 -11.40 -45.10 -11.31
C LEU A 518 -10.47 -44.39 -12.32
N LYS A 519 -10.10 -43.13 -12.03
CA LYS A 519 -9.36 -42.25 -12.94
C LYS A 519 -8.54 -41.24 -12.15
N TYR A 520 -7.21 -41.31 -12.30
CA TYR A 520 -6.28 -40.32 -11.76
C TYR A 520 -5.00 -40.24 -12.63
N PRO A 521 -4.27 -39.10 -12.63
CA PRO A 521 -4.50 -37.88 -11.87
C PRO A 521 -5.69 -37.06 -12.40
N ILE A 522 -6.50 -36.53 -11.47
CA ILE A 522 -7.59 -35.59 -11.76
C ILE A 522 -7.53 -34.41 -10.78
N PRO A 523 -8.11 -33.24 -11.12
CA PRO A 523 -8.26 -32.13 -10.19
C PRO A 523 -9.05 -32.54 -8.94
N MET A 524 -8.66 -32.01 -7.78
CA MET A 524 -9.47 -32.16 -6.57
C MET A 524 -10.78 -31.36 -6.65
N TRP A 525 -11.72 -31.59 -5.72
CA TRP A 525 -13.10 -31.06 -5.75
C TRP A 525 -13.20 -29.60 -6.18
N SER A 526 -12.38 -28.70 -5.62
CA SER A 526 -12.45 -27.27 -5.97
C SER A 526 -12.00 -26.97 -7.41
N GLY A 527 -11.02 -27.71 -7.93
CA GLY A 527 -10.60 -27.60 -9.33
C GLY A 527 -11.62 -28.23 -10.26
N PHE A 528 -12.17 -29.39 -9.90
CA PHE A 528 -13.24 -30.04 -10.65
C PHE A 528 -14.49 -29.15 -10.75
N MET A 529 -14.94 -28.58 -9.63
CA MET A 529 -16.09 -27.67 -9.62
C MET A 529 -15.85 -26.41 -10.45
N GLN A 530 -14.65 -25.83 -10.38
CA GLN A 530 -14.33 -24.68 -11.23
C GLN A 530 -14.38 -25.04 -12.73
N MET A 531 -13.94 -26.23 -13.09
CA MET A 531 -13.91 -26.71 -14.48
C MET A 531 -15.33 -26.93 -15.05
N VAL A 532 -16.26 -27.46 -14.25
CA VAL A 532 -17.56 -27.92 -14.75
C VAL A 532 -18.73 -26.96 -14.46
N GLN A 533 -18.59 -26.06 -13.47
CA GLN A 533 -19.67 -25.17 -13.06
C GLN A 533 -19.74 -23.93 -13.96
N THR A 534 -20.88 -23.78 -14.63
CA THR A 534 -21.22 -22.62 -15.47
C THR A 534 -22.58 -22.07 -15.06
N GLY A 535 -22.77 -20.76 -15.19
CA GLY A 535 -24.04 -20.12 -14.90
C GLY A 535 -23.96 -18.61 -15.02
N ASP A 536 -25.11 -17.96 -14.94
CA ASP A 536 -25.22 -16.51 -14.93
C ASP A 536 -24.77 -15.92 -13.59
N TYR A 537 -24.16 -14.75 -13.62
CA TYR A 537 -23.74 -14.02 -12.42
C TYR A 537 -23.73 -12.51 -12.68
N PRO A 538 -23.84 -11.67 -11.63
CA PRO A 538 -23.94 -10.21 -11.77
C PRO A 538 -22.70 -9.47 -12.31
N GLY A 539 -21.65 -10.19 -12.71
CA GLY A 539 -20.38 -9.63 -13.16
C GLY A 539 -19.30 -9.49 -12.07
N LYS A 540 -18.15 -8.97 -12.48
CA LYS A 540 -16.98 -8.70 -11.62
C LYS A 540 -17.22 -7.44 -10.78
N SER A 541 -16.85 -7.48 -9.51
CA SER A 541 -16.97 -6.36 -8.58
C SER A 541 -15.75 -5.42 -8.63
N SER A 542 -15.99 -4.15 -8.29
CA SER A 542 -14.94 -3.17 -7.97
C SER A 542 -14.89 -2.91 -6.45
N VAL A 543 -13.77 -2.36 -5.96
CA VAL A 543 -13.56 -2.10 -4.52
C VAL A 543 -13.24 -0.64 -4.27
N SER A 544 -13.85 -0.08 -3.24
CA SER A 544 -13.50 1.24 -2.71
C SER A 544 -13.01 1.10 -1.27
N PHE A 545 -11.90 1.76 -0.95
CA PHE A 545 -11.39 1.84 0.41
C PHE A 545 -12.01 3.06 1.07
N LEU A 546 -12.64 2.88 2.22
CA LEU A 546 -13.28 3.96 2.96
C LEU A 546 -12.42 4.36 4.16
N PRO A 547 -12.53 5.61 4.65
CA PRO A 547 -11.72 6.08 5.77
C PRO A 547 -11.75 5.15 6.99
N MET A 548 -10.60 5.01 7.66
CA MET A 548 -10.48 4.20 8.87
C MET A 548 -10.91 5.01 10.10
N ILE A 549 -11.48 4.32 11.08
CA ILE A 549 -11.75 4.91 12.41
C ILE A 549 -10.57 4.57 13.32
N ASP A 550 -9.92 5.59 13.89
CA ASP A 550 -8.83 5.45 14.87
C ASP A 550 -9.38 5.24 16.29
N LEU A 551 -10.14 4.16 16.44
CA LEU A 551 -10.65 3.66 17.72
C LEU A 551 -10.54 2.14 17.71
N ASN A 552 -10.42 1.55 18.91
CA ASN A 552 -10.41 0.10 19.04
C ASN A 552 -11.70 -0.48 18.44
N ALA A 553 -11.57 -1.40 17.48
CA ALA A 553 -12.71 -1.99 16.78
C ALA A 553 -13.72 -2.67 17.72
N SER A 554 -13.26 -3.16 18.88
CA SER A 554 -14.11 -3.76 19.91
C SER A 554 -14.86 -2.73 20.77
N ASP A 555 -14.56 -1.44 20.70
CA ASP A 555 -15.29 -0.39 21.40
C ASP A 555 -16.69 -0.19 20.75
N MET A 556 -17.74 -0.18 21.57
CA MET A 556 -19.11 0.09 21.13
C MET A 556 -19.23 1.44 20.42
N THR A 557 -18.45 2.45 20.83
CA THR A 557 -18.40 3.76 20.17
C THR A 557 -17.82 3.67 18.77
N CYS A 558 -16.78 2.84 18.58
CA CYS A 558 -16.20 2.61 17.27
C CYS A 558 -17.23 1.95 16.34
N ILE A 559 -17.89 0.88 16.80
CA ILE A 559 -18.90 0.16 16.01
C ILE A 559 -20.08 1.08 15.71
N TYR A 560 -20.56 1.86 16.68
CA TYR A 560 -21.65 2.81 16.47
C TYR A 560 -21.30 3.89 15.45
N SER A 561 -20.07 4.40 15.49
CA SER A 561 -19.58 5.37 14.50
C SER A 561 -19.49 4.74 13.10
N THR A 562 -19.03 3.49 12.99
CA THR A 562 -19.03 2.73 11.73
C THR A 562 -20.44 2.56 11.16
N LEU A 563 -21.41 2.14 11.99
CA LEU A 563 -22.81 1.97 11.57
C LEU A 563 -23.40 3.28 11.04
N ASN A 564 -23.19 4.38 11.77
CA ASN A 564 -23.67 5.69 11.34
C ASN A 564 -22.99 6.17 10.05
N PHE A 565 -21.68 5.96 9.92
CA PHE A 565 -20.95 6.30 8.70
C PHE A 565 -21.49 5.54 7.50
N VAL A 566 -21.66 4.22 7.61
CA VAL A 566 -22.20 3.38 6.54
C VAL A 566 -23.65 3.75 6.20
N ALA A 567 -24.50 4.02 7.20
CA ALA A 567 -25.87 4.46 6.98
C ALA A 567 -25.93 5.81 6.23
N ASN A 568 -25.03 6.75 6.56
CA ASN A 568 -24.93 8.03 5.86
C ASN A 568 -24.46 7.87 4.40
N GLN A 569 -23.48 6.98 4.17
CA GLN A 569 -23.03 6.64 2.82
C GLN A 569 -24.17 6.03 2.00
N ALA A 570 -24.87 5.05 2.57
CA ALA A 570 -26.00 4.40 1.92
C ALA A 570 -27.11 5.40 1.56
N LYS A 571 -27.46 6.29 2.49
CA LYS A 571 -28.43 7.37 2.26
C LYS A 571 -28.02 8.36 1.16
N ARG A 572 -26.72 8.66 1.03
CA ARG A 572 -26.22 9.57 0.00
C ARG A 572 -26.46 9.06 -1.42
N TYR A 573 -26.48 7.74 -1.59
CA TYR A 573 -26.67 7.10 -2.88
C TYR A 573 -28.02 6.41 -3.05
N ASP A 574 -28.95 6.63 -2.11
CA ASP A 574 -30.28 6.02 -2.13
C ASP A 574 -30.26 4.48 -2.22
N ILE A 575 -29.37 3.86 -1.44
CA ILE A 575 -29.22 2.40 -1.35
C ILE A 575 -29.48 1.90 0.08
N THR A 576 -29.84 0.63 0.20
CA THR A 576 -29.95 -0.04 1.51
C THR A 576 -28.56 -0.28 2.11
N ALA A 577 -28.39 0.07 3.39
CA ALA A 577 -27.12 -0.14 4.09
C ALA A 577 -26.94 -1.62 4.44
N ILE A 578 -25.91 -2.26 3.88
CA ILE A 578 -25.58 -3.67 4.13
C ILE A 578 -24.16 -3.76 4.67
N LEU A 579 -23.98 -4.28 5.88
CA LEU A 579 -22.68 -4.32 6.54
C LEU A 579 -22.36 -5.71 7.06
N THR A 580 -21.22 -6.25 6.64
CA THR A 580 -20.69 -7.52 7.14
C THR A 580 -19.63 -7.30 8.22
N PHE A 581 -19.69 -8.10 9.28
CA PHE A 581 -18.73 -8.15 10.38
C PHE A 581 -18.34 -9.59 10.72
N ASP A 582 -17.18 -9.78 11.34
CA ASP A 582 -16.87 -11.04 12.04
C ASP A 582 -17.81 -11.25 13.25
N GLN A 583 -17.80 -12.44 13.87
CA GLN A 583 -18.79 -12.79 14.89
C GLN A 583 -18.83 -11.84 16.10
N PRO A 584 -17.69 -11.47 16.73
CA PRO A 584 -17.69 -10.54 17.86
C PRO A 584 -18.23 -9.15 17.51
N LEU A 585 -17.84 -8.59 16.36
CA LEU A 585 -18.30 -7.27 15.94
C LEU A 585 -19.77 -7.30 15.49
N TYR A 586 -20.19 -8.36 14.80
CA TYR A 586 -21.58 -8.60 14.41
C TYR A 586 -22.51 -8.60 15.62
N TRP A 587 -22.14 -9.31 16.70
CA TRP A 587 -22.95 -9.38 17.91
C TRP A 587 -23.15 -8.00 18.57
N LYS A 588 -22.08 -7.22 18.66
CA LYS A 588 -22.13 -5.86 19.20
C LYS A 588 -22.91 -4.91 18.29
N ALA A 589 -22.73 -5.00 16.98
CA ALA A 589 -23.48 -4.21 16.01
C ALA A 589 -24.98 -4.51 16.08
N LEU A 590 -25.35 -5.79 16.18
CA LEU A 590 -26.74 -6.21 16.37
C LEU A 590 -27.31 -5.63 17.67
N SER A 591 -26.59 -5.74 18.78
CA SER A 591 -27.02 -5.16 20.05
C SER A 591 -27.24 -3.64 19.97
N ILE A 592 -26.38 -2.92 19.25
CA ILE A 592 -26.54 -1.48 19.01
C ILE A 592 -27.81 -1.22 18.20
N VAL A 593 -27.99 -1.90 17.07
CA VAL A 593 -29.15 -1.73 16.18
C VAL A 593 -30.44 -2.07 16.90
N GLU A 594 -30.46 -3.11 17.72
CA GLU A 594 -31.65 -3.49 18.48
C GLU A 594 -32.07 -2.48 19.55
N ASN A 595 -31.09 -1.79 20.13
CA ASN A 595 -31.32 -0.75 21.13
C ASN A 595 -31.68 0.62 20.52
N GLU A 596 -31.63 0.77 19.19
CA GLU A 596 -32.01 2.01 18.50
C GLU A 596 -33.53 2.21 18.43
N ASN A 597 -33.96 3.47 18.26
CA ASN A 597 -35.38 3.78 18.11
C ASN A 597 -35.93 3.24 16.78
N PRO A 598 -37.21 2.82 16.71
CA PRO A 598 -37.78 2.24 15.49
C PRO A 598 -37.66 3.12 14.23
N GLY A 599 -37.62 4.45 14.37
CA GLY A 599 -37.42 5.39 13.26
C GLY A 599 -35.96 5.70 12.91
N SER A 600 -34.99 5.02 13.54
CA SER A 600 -33.56 5.23 13.29
C SER A 600 -33.16 4.62 11.95
N THR A 601 -32.30 5.30 11.19
CA THR A 601 -31.72 4.77 9.95
C THR A 601 -30.87 3.52 10.17
N LEU A 602 -30.46 3.25 11.42
CA LEU A 602 -29.72 2.05 11.77
C LEU A 602 -30.62 0.81 11.85
N LYS A 603 -31.91 0.99 12.16
CA LYS A 603 -32.89 -0.11 12.24
C LYS A 603 -33.22 -0.70 10.88
N SER A 604 -33.08 0.08 9.80
CA SER A 604 -33.24 -0.37 8.41
C SER A 604 -31.95 -0.93 7.79
N MET A 605 -30.89 -1.15 8.58
CA MET A 605 -29.63 -1.71 8.09
C MET A 605 -29.66 -3.23 8.11
N VAL A 606 -29.15 -3.85 7.05
CA VAL A 606 -28.97 -5.30 6.97
C VAL A 606 -27.58 -5.67 7.49
N LEU A 607 -27.51 -6.29 8.66
CA LEU A 607 -26.27 -6.80 9.23
C LEU A 607 -26.02 -8.24 8.80
N ARG A 608 -24.80 -8.55 8.35
CA ARG A 608 -24.39 -9.91 7.97
C ARG A 608 -23.30 -10.48 8.86
N LEU A 609 -23.47 -11.74 9.23
CA LEU A 609 -22.44 -12.54 9.87
C LEU A 609 -21.40 -12.98 8.84
N GLY A 610 -20.11 -12.74 9.12
CA GLY A 610 -18.98 -13.05 8.25
C GLY A 610 -18.95 -14.53 7.81
N PRO A 611 -19.19 -14.83 6.51
CA PRO A 611 -19.22 -16.21 6.03
C PRO A 611 -17.87 -16.93 6.14
N PHE A 612 -16.74 -16.25 5.90
CA PHE A 612 -15.42 -16.87 6.00
C PHE A 612 -15.05 -17.22 7.43
N HIS A 613 -15.34 -16.34 8.39
CA HIS A 613 -15.13 -16.68 9.80
C HIS A 613 -16.11 -17.76 10.30
N THR A 614 -17.29 -17.88 9.69
CA THR A 614 -18.22 -18.99 9.94
C THR A 614 -17.63 -20.31 9.43
N GLU A 615 -17.04 -20.34 8.23
CA GLU A 615 -16.28 -21.48 7.70
C GLU A 615 -15.14 -21.89 8.63
N MET A 616 -14.34 -20.93 9.10
CA MET A 616 -13.26 -21.14 10.07
C MET A 616 -13.75 -21.81 11.35
N SER A 617 -14.86 -21.32 11.91
CA SER A 617 -15.47 -21.85 13.11
C SER A 617 -16.00 -23.27 12.90
N PHE A 618 -16.63 -23.53 11.75
CA PHE A 618 -17.12 -24.86 11.41
C PHE A 618 -15.98 -25.88 11.22
N LEU A 619 -14.88 -25.50 10.57
CA LEU A 619 -13.67 -26.31 10.51
C LEU A 619 -13.11 -26.63 11.91
N GLY A 620 -13.09 -25.64 12.81
CA GLY A 620 -12.75 -25.85 14.22
C GLY A 620 -13.70 -26.80 14.95
N SER A 621 -15.00 -26.75 14.63
CA SER A 621 -16.01 -27.68 15.12
C SER A 621 -15.74 -29.12 14.67
N ILE A 622 -15.39 -29.32 13.38
CA ILE A 622 -14.99 -30.64 12.85
C ILE A 622 -13.78 -31.17 13.63
N GLY A 623 -12.73 -30.35 13.78
CA GLY A 623 -11.52 -30.75 14.50
C GLY A 623 -11.77 -31.06 15.99
N ASN A 624 -12.68 -30.33 16.64
CA ASN A 624 -13.09 -30.59 18.02
C ASN A 624 -13.82 -31.94 18.15
N LEU A 625 -14.83 -32.19 17.31
CA LEU A 625 -15.61 -33.43 17.33
C LEU A 625 -14.74 -34.64 16.97
N MET A 626 -13.77 -34.47 16.08
CA MET A 626 -12.80 -35.50 15.70
C MET A 626 -11.58 -35.58 16.62
N SER A 627 -11.64 -34.97 17.81
CA SER A 627 -10.53 -35.03 18.76
C SER A 627 -10.28 -36.47 19.24
N ASN A 628 -9.03 -36.92 19.12
CA ASN A 628 -8.55 -38.25 19.53
C ASN A 628 -9.20 -39.43 18.80
N THR A 629 -9.64 -39.24 17.55
CA THR A 629 -10.24 -40.31 16.72
C THR A 629 -9.25 -41.01 15.80
N GLY A 630 -8.06 -40.42 15.59
CA GLY A 630 -7.07 -40.81 14.57
C GLY A 630 -6.96 -39.80 13.42
N LEU A 631 -7.85 -38.80 13.33
CA LEU A 631 -7.80 -37.79 12.27
C LEU A 631 -6.52 -36.94 12.30
N LYS A 632 -6.02 -36.61 13.49
CA LYS A 632 -4.82 -35.80 13.64
C LYS A 632 -3.61 -36.54 13.07
N GLU A 633 -3.44 -37.79 13.47
CA GLU A 633 -2.35 -38.66 13.06
C GLU A 633 -2.37 -38.88 11.54
N MET A 634 -3.57 -39.08 10.97
CA MET A 634 -3.74 -39.19 9.52
C MET A 634 -3.32 -37.91 8.77
N LEU A 635 -3.67 -36.73 9.28
CA LEU A 635 -3.25 -35.46 8.69
C LEU A 635 -1.74 -35.22 8.84
N GLU A 636 -1.12 -35.71 9.91
CA GLU A 636 0.33 -35.58 10.17
C GLU A 636 1.19 -36.41 9.21
N LEU A 637 0.60 -37.36 8.46
CA LEU A 637 1.28 -38.08 7.38
C LEU A 637 1.64 -37.16 6.20
N ILE A 638 0.80 -36.16 5.93
CA ILE A 638 0.90 -35.30 4.74
C ILE A 638 1.16 -33.82 5.08
N TYR A 639 1.11 -33.46 6.36
CA TYR A 639 1.40 -32.12 6.87
C TYR A 639 2.27 -32.17 8.13
N ALA A 640 3.08 -31.13 8.34
CA ALA A 640 3.84 -31.00 9.58
C ALA A 640 2.91 -30.85 10.81
N PRO A 641 3.26 -31.39 12.00
CA PRO A 641 2.41 -31.35 13.21
C PRO A 641 1.88 -29.96 13.61
N ASN A 642 2.73 -28.94 13.51
CA ASN A 642 2.33 -27.56 13.80
C ASN A 642 1.26 -27.06 12.81
N ALA A 643 1.35 -27.46 11.54
CA ALA A 643 0.32 -27.12 10.55
C ALA A 643 -0.99 -27.85 10.83
N VAL A 644 -0.94 -29.12 11.24
CA VAL A 644 -2.14 -29.91 11.60
C VAL A 644 -2.89 -29.29 12.78
N THR A 645 -2.18 -28.76 13.77
CA THR A 645 -2.79 -28.03 14.89
C THR A 645 -3.63 -26.84 14.41
N HIS A 646 -3.12 -26.08 13.43
CA HIS A 646 -3.87 -24.97 12.84
C HIS A 646 -4.97 -25.41 11.86
N ILE A 647 -4.84 -26.59 11.25
CA ILE A 647 -5.89 -27.21 10.43
C ILE A 647 -7.08 -27.59 11.30
N LEU A 648 -6.84 -28.35 12.37
CA LEU A 648 -7.89 -28.82 13.29
C LEU A 648 -8.54 -27.70 14.09
N SER A 649 -7.83 -26.58 14.28
CA SER A 649 -8.43 -25.38 14.90
C SER A 649 -9.15 -24.48 13.90
N GLY A 650 -9.22 -24.83 12.61
CA GLY A 650 -9.81 -24.00 11.55
C GLY A 650 -9.03 -22.72 11.18
N LYS A 651 -7.86 -22.48 11.79
CA LYS A 651 -7.07 -21.24 11.59
C LYS A 651 -6.31 -21.23 10.25
N ALA A 652 -6.00 -22.40 9.70
CA ALA A 652 -5.32 -22.55 8.41
C ALA A 652 -6.31 -22.98 7.31
N VAL A 653 -7.36 -22.19 7.06
CA VAL A 653 -8.52 -22.53 6.20
C VAL A 653 -8.14 -23.25 4.91
N ALA A 654 -7.27 -22.67 4.08
CA ALA A 654 -6.90 -23.28 2.80
C ALA A 654 -6.23 -24.66 2.93
N ARG A 655 -5.46 -24.89 4.00
CA ARG A 655 -4.85 -26.20 4.30
C ARG A 655 -5.87 -27.15 4.94
N ALA A 656 -6.74 -26.62 5.79
CA ALA A 656 -7.77 -27.38 6.48
C ALA A 656 -8.77 -27.94 5.47
N PHE A 657 -9.28 -27.08 4.59
CA PHE A 657 -10.13 -27.47 3.48
C PHE A 657 -9.49 -28.58 2.63
N ARG A 658 -8.25 -28.38 2.14
CA ARG A 658 -7.52 -29.43 1.39
C ARG A 658 -7.39 -30.73 2.20
N GLY A 659 -6.95 -30.63 3.46
CA GLY A 659 -6.75 -31.81 4.32
C GLY A 659 -8.03 -32.62 4.51
N HIS A 660 -9.15 -31.95 4.77
CA HIS A 660 -10.45 -32.61 4.92
C HIS A 660 -10.93 -33.25 3.61
N MET A 661 -10.74 -32.58 2.46
CA MET A 661 -11.07 -33.17 1.15
C MET A 661 -10.26 -34.45 0.89
N LEU A 662 -8.95 -34.45 1.15
CA LEU A 662 -8.10 -35.63 0.92
C LEU A 662 -8.49 -36.81 1.80
N VAL A 663 -8.77 -36.55 3.09
CA VAL A 663 -9.24 -37.58 4.02
C VAL A 663 -10.59 -38.12 3.58
N ASP A 664 -11.54 -37.25 3.21
CA ASP A 664 -12.85 -37.67 2.75
C ASP A 664 -12.76 -38.50 1.46
N THR A 665 -11.95 -38.09 0.48
CA THR A 665 -11.69 -38.89 -0.73
C THR A 665 -11.11 -40.26 -0.39
N ALA A 666 -10.13 -40.34 0.53
CA ALA A 666 -9.55 -41.62 0.95
C ALA A 666 -10.58 -42.54 1.64
N LEU A 667 -11.51 -41.99 2.44
CA LEU A 667 -12.62 -42.75 3.02
C LEU A 667 -13.58 -43.25 1.95
N TYR A 668 -13.97 -42.41 0.99
CA TYR A 668 -14.83 -42.83 -0.12
C TYR A 668 -14.16 -43.91 -0.98
N CYS A 669 -12.84 -43.88 -1.18
CA CYS A 669 -12.13 -44.96 -1.86
C CYS A 669 -12.35 -46.32 -1.18
N LEU A 670 -12.32 -46.38 0.16
CA LEU A 670 -12.61 -47.63 0.90
C LEU A 670 -14.06 -48.08 0.71
N LEU A 671 -15.00 -47.14 0.76
CA LEU A 671 -16.42 -47.42 0.62
C LEU A 671 -16.74 -47.95 -0.79
N ILE A 672 -16.13 -47.36 -1.81
CA ILE A 672 -16.28 -47.76 -3.22
C ILE A 672 -15.60 -49.09 -3.48
N ALA A 673 -14.41 -49.32 -2.91
CA ALA A 673 -13.74 -50.61 -2.98
C ALA A 673 -14.62 -51.72 -2.42
N ASP A 674 -15.31 -51.49 -1.30
CA ASP A 674 -16.25 -52.44 -0.71
C ASP A 674 -17.54 -52.60 -1.54
N ILE A 675 -18.13 -51.51 -2.05
CA ILE A 675 -19.34 -51.56 -2.90
C ILE A 675 -19.12 -52.37 -4.18
N PHE A 676 -17.97 -52.18 -4.83
CA PHE A 676 -17.65 -52.83 -6.10
C PHE A 676 -16.72 -54.05 -5.97
N ASN A 677 -16.40 -54.47 -4.74
CA ASN A 677 -15.51 -55.59 -4.46
C ASN A 677 -14.11 -55.46 -5.10
N ILE A 678 -13.54 -54.25 -5.07
CA ILE A 678 -12.18 -53.94 -5.55
C ILE A 678 -11.20 -54.13 -4.39
N ASP A 679 -10.07 -54.78 -4.64
CA ASP A 679 -8.96 -54.81 -3.69
C ASP A 679 -8.31 -53.42 -3.60
N VAL A 680 -8.32 -52.83 -2.40
CA VAL A 680 -7.68 -51.52 -2.12
C VAL A 680 -6.19 -51.52 -2.48
N SER A 681 -5.53 -52.69 -2.46
CA SER A 681 -4.13 -52.85 -2.90
C SER A 681 -3.97 -52.56 -4.40
N LYS A 682 -4.93 -52.97 -5.23
CA LYS A 682 -4.92 -52.68 -6.67
C LYS A 682 -5.02 -51.19 -6.96
N LEU A 683 -5.81 -50.46 -6.16
CA LEU A 683 -5.91 -48.99 -6.25
C LEU A 683 -4.55 -48.28 -6.00
N LEU A 684 -3.63 -48.94 -5.28
CA LEU A 684 -2.29 -48.42 -4.96
C LEU A 684 -1.22 -48.81 -6.00
N GLU A 685 -1.42 -49.89 -6.74
CA GLU A 685 -0.39 -50.52 -7.58
C GLU A 685 -0.58 -50.26 -9.10
N GLU A 686 -1.81 -50.21 -9.61
CA GLU A 686 -2.08 -50.04 -11.06
C GLU A 686 -3.25 -49.07 -11.34
N PRO A 687 -2.96 -47.80 -11.69
CA PRO A 687 -3.95 -46.71 -11.81
C PRO A 687 -5.08 -46.85 -12.84
N ASN A 688 -4.95 -47.76 -13.81
CA ASN A 688 -5.81 -47.80 -15.01
C ASN A 688 -6.20 -49.23 -15.42
N SER A 689 -5.83 -50.26 -14.65
CA SER A 689 -6.17 -51.63 -15.02
C SER A 689 -7.56 -51.99 -14.49
N THR A 690 -8.48 -51.97 -15.45
CA THR A 690 -9.83 -52.56 -15.45
C THR A 690 -10.94 -51.82 -14.67
N LEU A 691 -11.65 -50.94 -15.39
CA LEU A 691 -13.08 -50.71 -15.16
C LEU A 691 -13.82 -52.05 -15.36
N GLU A 692 -13.98 -52.82 -14.29
CA GLU A 692 -14.50 -54.20 -14.34
C GLU A 692 -16.02 -54.25 -14.51
N THR A 693 -16.76 -53.27 -13.97
CA THR A 693 -18.24 -53.26 -13.99
C THR A 693 -18.80 -52.27 -15.00
N THR A 694 -20.01 -52.54 -15.51
CA THR A 694 -20.75 -51.61 -16.38
C THR A 694 -20.96 -50.25 -15.71
N GLU A 695 -21.33 -50.26 -14.41
CA GLU A 695 -21.55 -49.05 -13.62
C GLU A 695 -20.30 -48.16 -13.53
N MET A 696 -19.10 -48.73 -13.38
CA MET A 696 -17.85 -47.95 -13.38
C MET A 696 -17.57 -47.27 -14.73
N LYS A 697 -17.87 -47.97 -15.83
CA LYS A 697 -17.69 -47.40 -17.18
C LYS A 697 -18.65 -46.25 -17.43
N GLU A 698 -19.90 -46.39 -17.00
CA GLU A 698 -20.90 -45.32 -17.08
C GLU A 698 -20.49 -44.09 -16.25
N ILE A 699 -19.88 -44.29 -15.08
CA ILE A 699 -19.36 -43.19 -14.24
C ILE A 699 -18.17 -42.48 -14.91
N ASP A 700 -17.21 -43.22 -15.49
CA ASP A 700 -16.08 -42.63 -16.21
C ASP A 700 -16.52 -41.88 -17.48
N GLU A 701 -17.47 -42.44 -18.23
CA GLU A 701 -18.06 -41.80 -19.41
C GLU A 701 -18.76 -40.50 -19.01
N LEU A 702 -19.60 -40.52 -17.95
CA LEU A 702 -20.26 -39.33 -17.43
C LEU A 702 -19.26 -38.24 -17.01
N TYR A 703 -18.20 -38.62 -16.31
CA TYR A 703 -17.14 -37.68 -15.93
C TYR A 703 -16.42 -37.10 -17.15
N SER A 704 -16.17 -37.92 -18.17
CA SER A 704 -15.47 -37.52 -19.40
C SER A 704 -16.32 -36.54 -20.23
N GLN A 705 -17.60 -36.83 -20.40
CA GLN A 705 -18.57 -35.94 -21.07
C GLN A 705 -18.73 -34.60 -20.33
N LEU A 706 -18.78 -34.64 -19.00
CA LEU A 706 -18.85 -33.42 -18.19
C LEU A 706 -17.56 -32.60 -18.27
N SER A 707 -16.40 -33.26 -18.27
CA SER A 707 -15.09 -32.59 -18.35
C SER A 707 -14.78 -32.03 -19.74
N SER A 708 -15.32 -32.63 -20.81
CA SER A 708 -15.21 -32.12 -22.18
C SER A 708 -16.21 -30.99 -22.48
N GLY A 709 -17.20 -30.77 -21.60
CA GLY A 709 -18.27 -29.80 -21.79
C GLY A 709 -19.41 -30.28 -22.70
N GLU A 710 -19.45 -31.58 -23.03
CA GLU A 710 -20.55 -32.21 -23.77
C GLU A 710 -21.84 -32.28 -22.95
N LEU A 711 -21.72 -32.35 -21.62
CA LEU A 711 -22.82 -32.38 -20.68
C LEU A 711 -22.68 -31.23 -19.68
N SER A 712 -23.78 -30.53 -19.37
CA SER A 712 -23.76 -29.50 -18.33
C SER A 712 -23.71 -30.10 -16.92
N ALA A 713 -23.22 -29.33 -15.94
CA ALA A 713 -23.20 -29.72 -14.54
C ALA A 713 -24.61 -30.11 -14.01
N SER A 714 -25.66 -29.42 -14.46
CA SER A 714 -27.03 -29.70 -14.04
C SER A 714 -27.54 -31.03 -14.60
N GLU A 715 -27.30 -31.29 -15.89
CA GLU A 715 -27.71 -32.54 -16.53
C GLU A 715 -26.97 -33.73 -15.93
N ALA A 716 -25.66 -33.60 -15.72
CA ALA A 716 -24.85 -34.62 -15.06
C ALA A 716 -25.37 -34.95 -13.65
N GLY A 717 -25.70 -33.92 -12.85
CA GLY A 717 -26.23 -34.07 -11.49
C GLY A 717 -27.63 -34.70 -11.41
N GLU A 718 -28.40 -34.66 -12.51
CA GLU A 718 -29.71 -35.28 -12.64
C GLU A 718 -29.68 -36.63 -13.39
N SER A 719 -28.50 -37.13 -13.77
CA SER A 719 -28.33 -38.43 -14.45
C SER A 719 -28.78 -39.61 -13.59
N ASP A 720 -29.33 -40.63 -14.24
CA ASP A 720 -29.78 -41.84 -13.54
C ASP A 720 -28.62 -42.66 -12.97
N VAL A 721 -27.44 -42.60 -13.62
CA VAL A 721 -26.19 -43.18 -13.13
C VAL A 721 -25.86 -42.64 -11.74
N LEU A 722 -25.86 -41.32 -11.54
CA LEU A 722 -25.57 -40.73 -10.23
C LEU A 722 -26.68 -40.96 -9.20
N LYS A 723 -27.96 -40.97 -9.59
CA LYS A 723 -29.06 -41.29 -8.67
C LYS A 723 -28.95 -42.72 -8.15
N ASN A 724 -28.67 -43.68 -9.02
CA ASN A 724 -28.52 -45.09 -8.67
C ASN A 724 -27.30 -45.29 -7.76
N LEU A 725 -26.19 -44.63 -8.09
CA LEU A 725 -24.97 -44.65 -7.29
C LEU A 725 -25.17 -44.06 -5.90
N GLU A 726 -25.81 -42.89 -5.80
CA GLU A 726 -26.19 -42.26 -4.53
C GLU A 726 -27.03 -43.21 -3.68
N ALA A 727 -28.05 -43.86 -4.27
CA ALA A 727 -28.90 -44.82 -3.58
C ALA A 727 -28.10 -46.03 -3.07
N THR A 728 -27.13 -46.52 -3.84
CA THR A 728 -26.26 -47.64 -3.44
C THR A 728 -25.30 -47.27 -2.32
N VAL A 729 -24.62 -46.12 -2.43
CA VAL A 729 -23.78 -45.57 -1.38
C VAL A 729 -24.59 -45.40 -0.11
N ARG A 730 -25.79 -44.78 -0.19
CA ARG A 730 -26.67 -44.57 0.95
C ARG A 730 -27.02 -45.88 1.64
N ARG A 731 -27.47 -46.91 0.89
CA ARG A 731 -27.79 -48.23 1.44
C ARG A 731 -26.61 -48.84 2.20
N LYS A 732 -25.40 -48.77 1.63
CA LYS A 732 -24.18 -49.29 2.26
C LYS A 732 -23.84 -48.51 3.54
N THR A 733 -23.90 -47.18 3.50
CA THR A 733 -23.64 -46.35 4.69
C THR A 733 -24.62 -46.62 5.83
N GLU A 734 -25.90 -46.90 5.56
CA GLU A 734 -26.88 -47.25 6.60
C GLU A 734 -26.56 -48.59 7.28
N ILE A 735 -26.02 -49.58 6.54
CA ILE A 735 -25.53 -50.83 7.13
C ILE A 735 -24.34 -50.56 8.05
N LEU A 736 -23.36 -49.78 7.55
CA LEU A 736 -22.13 -49.47 8.29
C LEU A 736 -22.39 -48.66 9.57
N LYS A 737 -23.41 -47.79 9.60
CA LYS A 737 -23.79 -47.00 10.78
C LYS A 737 -24.14 -47.83 12.03
N GLN A 738 -24.31 -49.15 11.88
CA GLN A 738 -24.46 -50.06 13.03
C GLN A 738 -23.18 -50.18 13.87
N SER A 739 -22.00 -49.96 13.29
CA SER A 739 -20.75 -49.80 14.03
C SER A 739 -20.59 -48.34 14.48
N ARG A 740 -20.31 -48.10 15.76
CA ARG A 740 -20.15 -46.72 16.28
C ARG A 740 -18.96 -46.00 15.68
N THR A 741 -17.87 -46.71 15.40
CA THR A 741 -16.69 -46.14 14.73
C THR A 741 -17.04 -45.73 13.30
N ALA A 742 -17.67 -46.61 12.52
CA ALA A 742 -18.10 -46.27 11.17
C ALA A 742 -19.11 -45.11 11.17
N LYS A 743 -20.07 -45.11 12.10
CA LYS A 743 -21.04 -44.02 12.28
C LYS A 743 -20.35 -42.67 12.52
N LEU A 744 -19.33 -42.61 13.37
CA LEU A 744 -18.55 -41.39 13.61
C LEU A 744 -17.86 -40.89 12.33
N TRP A 745 -17.21 -41.77 11.58
CA TRP A 745 -16.50 -41.40 10.35
C TRP A 745 -17.44 -41.04 9.19
N LEU A 746 -18.63 -41.65 9.12
CA LEU A 746 -19.68 -41.24 8.20
C LEU A 746 -20.27 -39.87 8.57
N GLN A 747 -20.45 -39.59 9.87
CA GLN A 747 -20.82 -38.25 10.33
C GLN A 747 -19.72 -37.22 10.04
N TYR A 748 -18.44 -37.61 10.07
CA TYR A 748 -17.35 -36.76 9.61
C TYR A 748 -17.50 -36.41 8.12
N SER A 749 -17.74 -37.39 7.25
CA SER A 749 -18.02 -37.14 5.83
C SER A 749 -19.25 -36.26 5.61
N GLU A 750 -20.29 -36.40 6.43
CA GLU A 750 -21.46 -35.51 6.43
C GLU A 750 -21.07 -34.06 6.76
N MET A 751 -20.26 -33.83 7.79
CA MET A 751 -19.77 -32.47 8.10
C MET A 751 -18.93 -31.90 6.94
N VAL A 752 -18.11 -32.72 6.30
CA VAL A 752 -17.31 -32.31 5.13
C VAL A 752 -18.22 -31.97 3.92
N GLN A 753 -19.34 -32.68 3.77
CA GLN A 753 -20.36 -32.38 2.76
C GLN A 753 -21.04 -31.02 3.02
N VAL A 754 -21.43 -30.72 4.26
CA VAL A 754 -21.98 -29.40 4.64
C VAL A 754 -20.98 -28.28 4.35
N LEU A 755 -19.68 -28.52 4.60
CA LEU A 755 -18.62 -27.59 4.25
C LEU A 755 -18.51 -27.34 2.74
N ARG A 756 -18.57 -28.40 1.91
CA ARG A 756 -18.60 -28.29 0.44
C ARG A 756 -19.80 -27.48 -0.03
N GLN A 757 -20.99 -27.76 0.51
CA GLN A 757 -22.23 -27.07 0.18
C GLN A 757 -22.16 -25.57 0.49
N PHE A 758 -21.61 -25.20 1.64
CA PHE A 758 -21.41 -23.80 2.02
C PHE A 758 -20.43 -23.08 1.09
N ILE A 759 -19.27 -23.70 0.82
CA ILE A 759 -18.28 -23.11 -0.10
C ILE A 759 -18.86 -22.98 -1.50
N LYS A 760 -19.63 -23.97 -1.95
CA LYS A 760 -20.34 -23.93 -3.24
C LYS A 760 -21.34 -22.79 -3.29
N ALA A 761 -22.12 -22.57 -2.23
CA ALA A 761 -23.03 -21.44 -2.12
C ALA A 761 -22.30 -20.11 -2.29
N GLU A 762 -21.19 -19.91 -1.59
CA GLU A 762 -20.37 -18.70 -1.69
C GLU A 762 -19.67 -18.56 -3.05
N ARG A 763 -19.20 -19.66 -3.65
CA ARG A 763 -18.51 -19.65 -4.96
C ARG A 763 -19.46 -19.32 -6.10
N THR A 764 -20.68 -19.86 -6.06
CA THR A 764 -21.71 -19.67 -7.10
C THR A 764 -22.61 -18.46 -6.83
N GLY A 765 -22.59 -17.90 -5.62
CA GLY A 765 -23.53 -16.86 -5.21
C GLY A 765 -24.96 -17.40 -5.08
N ASN A 766 -25.14 -18.60 -4.54
CA ASN A 766 -26.46 -19.19 -4.31
C ASN A 766 -26.97 -18.90 -2.88
N TRP A 767 -27.85 -17.91 -2.76
CA TRP A 767 -28.32 -17.41 -1.45
C TRP A 767 -29.16 -18.41 -0.64
N PRO A 768 -30.14 -19.13 -1.24
CA PRO A 768 -30.87 -20.15 -0.50
C PRO A 768 -29.95 -21.28 0.00
N LEU A 769 -28.97 -21.69 -0.81
CA LEU A 769 -27.99 -22.71 -0.42
C LEU A 769 -27.07 -22.24 0.71
N HIS A 770 -26.73 -20.94 0.74
CA HIS A 770 -25.97 -20.33 1.84
C HIS A 770 -26.70 -20.45 3.17
N LEU A 771 -27.98 -20.05 3.21
CA LEU A 771 -28.79 -20.13 4.43
C LEU A 771 -29.02 -21.58 4.87
N GLN A 772 -29.32 -22.48 3.92
CA GLN A 772 -29.46 -23.92 4.22
C GLN A 772 -28.17 -24.49 4.82
N SER A 773 -27.01 -24.18 4.23
CA SER A 773 -25.74 -24.70 4.71
C SER A 773 -25.44 -24.24 6.14
N ILE A 774 -25.72 -22.96 6.48
CA ILE A 774 -25.57 -22.47 7.86
C ILE A 774 -26.54 -23.20 8.81
N GLN A 775 -27.78 -23.45 8.37
CA GLN A 775 -28.75 -24.22 9.17
C GLN A 775 -28.28 -25.66 9.42
N GLU A 776 -27.63 -26.29 8.43
CA GLU A 776 -27.04 -27.62 8.55
C GLU A 776 -25.76 -27.65 9.41
N MET A 777 -25.03 -26.53 9.51
CA MET A 777 -23.87 -26.39 10.42
C MET A 777 -24.28 -26.29 11.90
N LEU A 778 -25.46 -25.71 12.20
CA LEU A 778 -25.89 -25.39 13.56
C LEU A 778 -25.82 -26.58 14.54
N PRO A 779 -26.32 -27.79 14.21
CA PRO A 779 -26.24 -28.93 15.14
C PRO A 779 -24.79 -29.26 15.51
N PHE A 780 -23.87 -29.26 14.56
CA PHE A 780 -22.48 -29.58 14.84
C PHE A 780 -21.78 -28.48 15.66
N LEU A 781 -22.06 -27.21 15.37
CA LEU A 781 -21.56 -26.08 16.18
C LEU A 781 -22.03 -26.17 17.63
N ALA A 782 -23.31 -26.49 17.83
CA ALA A 782 -23.89 -26.67 19.17
C ALA A 782 -23.27 -27.87 19.90
N ALA A 783 -23.12 -29.00 19.21
CA ALA A 783 -22.58 -30.23 19.78
C ALA A 783 -21.10 -30.11 20.16
N SER A 784 -20.29 -29.40 19.37
CA SER A 784 -18.86 -29.18 19.63
C SER A 784 -18.59 -28.09 20.67
N GLY A 785 -19.61 -27.32 21.04
CA GLY A 785 -19.49 -26.23 21.99
C GLY A 785 -18.96 -24.92 21.44
N HIS A 786 -19.09 -24.70 20.12
CA HIS A 786 -18.83 -23.40 19.48
C HIS A 786 -19.99 -22.42 19.73
N ASN A 787 -20.33 -22.24 21.02
CA ASN A 787 -21.55 -21.61 21.52
C ASN A 787 -21.77 -20.19 20.97
N LEU A 788 -20.71 -19.40 20.80
CA LEU A 788 -20.81 -18.04 20.26
C LEU A 788 -21.34 -18.06 18.83
N TYR A 789 -20.79 -18.94 17.98
CA TYR A 789 -21.27 -19.11 16.61
C TYR A 789 -22.62 -19.80 16.55
N THR A 790 -22.90 -20.78 17.42
CA THR A 790 -24.25 -21.36 17.53
C THR A 790 -25.29 -20.28 17.79
N LYS A 791 -25.01 -19.37 18.75
CA LYS A 791 -25.89 -18.27 19.11
C LYS A 791 -26.07 -17.29 17.95
N THR A 792 -24.98 -16.79 17.37
CA THR A 792 -25.06 -15.76 16.32
C THR A 792 -25.56 -16.28 15.00
N ALA A 793 -25.20 -17.51 14.60
CA ALA A 793 -25.69 -18.11 13.37
C ALA A 793 -27.20 -18.39 13.44
N TYR A 794 -27.72 -18.79 14.60
CA TYR A 794 -29.16 -18.96 14.79
C TYR A 794 -29.90 -17.64 14.63
N VAL A 795 -29.44 -16.58 15.30
CA VAL A 795 -30.04 -15.25 15.19
C VAL A 795 -29.92 -14.69 13.77
N TYR A 796 -28.76 -14.87 13.13
CA TYR A 796 -28.56 -14.51 11.73
C TYR A 796 -29.56 -15.22 10.81
N LEU A 797 -29.79 -16.52 10.98
CA LEU A 797 -30.80 -17.25 10.20
C LEU A 797 -32.21 -16.72 10.44
N MET A 798 -32.58 -16.42 11.69
CA MET A 798 -33.89 -15.82 12.00
C MET A 798 -34.10 -14.51 11.22
N THR A 799 -33.11 -13.60 11.23
CA THR A 799 -33.21 -12.32 10.53
C THR A 799 -33.19 -12.49 9.02
N MET A 800 -32.31 -13.35 8.48
CA MET A 800 -32.17 -13.53 7.03
C MET A 800 -33.33 -14.30 6.39
N GLN A 801 -34.08 -15.10 7.16
CA GLN A 801 -35.28 -15.81 6.69
C GLN A 801 -36.53 -14.91 6.55
N SER A 802 -36.46 -13.66 7.05
CA SER A 802 -37.49 -12.62 6.89
C SER A 802 -37.05 -11.51 5.92
N LEU A 803 -35.90 -11.66 5.26
CA LEU A 803 -35.31 -10.63 4.42
C LEU A 803 -36.19 -10.26 3.20
N ASP A 804 -36.98 -11.20 2.69
CA ASP A 804 -37.93 -10.97 1.60
C ASP A 804 -39.10 -10.07 2.02
N GLU A 805 -39.50 -10.12 3.29
CA GLU A 805 -40.52 -9.26 3.88
C GLU A 805 -39.94 -7.90 4.31
N ASP A 806 -38.78 -7.91 4.98
CA ASP A 806 -38.17 -6.71 5.57
C ASP A 806 -37.42 -5.83 4.54
N HIS A 807 -36.75 -6.45 3.56
CA HIS A 807 -35.90 -5.80 2.56
C HIS A 807 -35.99 -6.50 1.18
N PRO A 808 -37.13 -6.44 0.48
CA PRO A 808 -37.39 -7.20 -0.75
C PRO A 808 -36.40 -6.89 -1.88
N ASP A 809 -35.90 -5.65 -1.96
CA ASP A 809 -34.87 -5.19 -2.88
C ASP A 809 -33.52 -5.87 -2.63
N VAL A 810 -33.12 -5.98 -1.37
CA VAL A 810 -31.89 -6.67 -0.95
C VAL A 810 -32.02 -8.17 -1.19
N TYR A 811 -33.17 -8.75 -0.83
CA TYR A 811 -33.45 -10.16 -1.07
C TYR A 811 -33.34 -10.52 -2.55
N ALA A 812 -33.97 -9.75 -3.44
CA ALA A 812 -33.87 -9.95 -4.89
C ALA A 812 -32.41 -9.90 -5.38
N ASN A 813 -31.61 -8.96 -4.88
CA ASN A 813 -30.18 -8.89 -5.18
C ASN A 813 -29.40 -10.10 -4.67
N PHE A 814 -29.68 -10.58 -3.45
CA PHE A 814 -29.02 -11.76 -2.90
C PHE A 814 -29.36 -13.03 -3.68
N ILE A 815 -30.61 -13.20 -4.10
CA ILE A 815 -31.06 -14.28 -4.99
C ILE A 815 -30.31 -14.24 -6.33
N ASN A 816 -30.05 -13.05 -6.87
CA ASN A 816 -29.25 -12.87 -8.09
C ASN A 816 -27.73 -13.07 -7.86
N GLY A 817 -27.29 -13.41 -6.65
CA GLY A 817 -25.89 -13.71 -6.34
C GLY A 817 -25.02 -12.50 -6.03
N ASN A 818 -25.62 -11.35 -5.69
CA ASN A 818 -24.90 -10.14 -5.24
C ASN A 818 -24.46 -10.21 -3.77
N HIS A 819 -24.83 -11.24 -3.00
CA HIS A 819 -24.35 -11.42 -1.63
C HIS A 819 -22.87 -11.85 -1.55
N VAL A 820 -22.24 -12.20 -2.68
CA VAL A 820 -20.82 -12.52 -2.78
C VAL A 820 -20.11 -11.51 -3.68
N ILE A 821 -18.80 -11.40 -3.53
CA ILE A 821 -17.95 -10.50 -4.32
C ILE A 821 -17.16 -11.33 -5.34
N ARG A 822 -16.95 -10.81 -6.56
CA ARG A 822 -16.18 -11.52 -7.61
C ARG A 822 -15.04 -10.65 -8.13
N ARG A 823 -13.83 -11.23 -8.23
CA ARG A 823 -12.63 -10.56 -8.79
C ARG A 823 -12.35 -10.92 -10.26
N SER A 824 -13.04 -11.90 -10.80
CA SER A 824 -12.92 -12.39 -12.18
C SER A 824 -14.29 -12.64 -12.78
N ASN A 825 -14.35 -12.71 -14.11
CA ASN A 825 -15.56 -13.03 -14.87
C ASN A 825 -15.80 -14.56 -14.92
N ARG A 826 -15.82 -15.21 -13.76
CA ARG A 826 -16.08 -16.66 -13.65
C ARG A 826 -17.22 -16.91 -12.70
N TYR A 827 -18.07 -17.89 -13.05
CA TYR A 827 -19.21 -18.26 -12.24
C TYR A 827 -18.78 -18.73 -10.83
N TRP A 828 -17.83 -19.68 -10.76
CA TRP A 828 -17.22 -20.22 -9.53
C TRP A 828 -16.19 -19.29 -8.84
N ALA A 829 -16.28 -17.97 -9.02
CA ALA A 829 -15.31 -17.02 -8.45
C ALA A 829 -15.86 -16.15 -7.33
N GLY A 830 -17.06 -16.45 -6.82
CA GLY A 830 -17.58 -15.81 -5.63
C GLY A 830 -16.66 -16.00 -4.42
N ILE A 831 -16.55 -14.94 -3.62
CA ILE A 831 -15.89 -14.93 -2.33
C ILE A 831 -16.74 -14.13 -1.34
N SER A 832 -16.71 -14.54 -0.08
CA SER A 832 -17.40 -13.82 0.98
C SER A 832 -16.82 -12.42 1.17
N SER A 833 -17.65 -11.48 1.63
CA SER A 833 -17.25 -10.09 1.87
C SER A 833 -16.16 -9.96 2.94
N ASP A 834 -16.21 -10.78 3.99
CA ASP A 834 -15.20 -10.80 5.06
C ASP A 834 -13.87 -11.44 4.62
N LEU A 835 -13.87 -12.43 3.72
CA LEU A 835 -12.65 -12.89 3.07
C LEU A 835 -12.08 -11.82 2.12
N PHE A 836 -12.95 -11.07 1.46
CA PHE A 836 -12.54 -10.02 0.54
C PHE A 836 -11.78 -8.89 1.23
N ILE A 837 -12.25 -8.41 2.40
CA ILE A 837 -11.52 -7.39 3.16
C ILE A 837 -10.16 -7.89 3.65
N GLU A 838 -10.04 -9.15 4.09
CA GLU A 838 -8.75 -9.73 4.49
C GLU A 838 -7.78 -9.79 3.29
N GLN A 839 -8.26 -10.24 2.13
CA GLN A 839 -7.43 -10.37 0.93
C GLN A 839 -7.03 -9.04 0.28
N VAL A 840 -7.84 -8.00 0.46
CA VAL A 840 -7.67 -6.71 -0.22
C VAL A 840 -7.11 -5.66 0.73
N LEU A 841 -7.84 -5.27 1.77
CA LEU A 841 -7.40 -4.21 2.68
C LEU A 841 -6.30 -4.74 3.63
N MET A 842 -6.59 -5.79 4.39
CA MET A 842 -5.69 -6.24 5.46
C MET A 842 -4.37 -6.77 4.90
N ARG A 843 -4.41 -7.53 3.81
CA ARG A 843 -3.20 -7.95 3.09
C ARG A 843 -2.39 -6.74 2.62
N SER A 844 -3.02 -5.74 2.01
CA SER A 844 -2.33 -4.53 1.52
C SER A 844 -1.70 -3.72 2.64
N VAL A 845 -2.30 -3.69 3.82
CA VAL A 845 -1.70 -3.07 5.03
C VAL A 845 -0.43 -3.83 5.46
N LYS A 846 -0.44 -5.18 5.37
CA LYS A 846 0.62 -6.09 5.83
C LYS A 846 1.79 -6.29 4.84
N THR A 847 1.68 -5.89 3.58
CA THR A 847 2.73 -6.07 2.55
C THR A 847 3.90 -5.08 2.69
N ALA A 848 4.98 -5.30 1.92
CA ALA A 848 6.18 -4.45 1.94
C ALA A 848 5.90 -2.97 1.61
N GLY A 849 4.95 -2.69 0.70
CA GLY A 849 4.46 -1.34 0.39
C GLY A 849 3.32 -0.85 1.29
N GLY A 850 2.88 -1.65 2.25
CA GLY A 850 1.80 -1.35 3.18
C GLY A 850 2.23 -0.49 4.37
N LEU A 851 1.27 -0.21 5.25
CA LEU A 851 1.47 0.65 6.43
C LEU A 851 2.39 0.04 7.50
N THR A 852 2.62 -1.28 7.46
CA THR A 852 3.29 -2.03 8.54
C THR A 852 4.80 -2.22 8.35
N ARG A 853 5.27 -2.21 7.09
CA ARG A 853 6.66 -2.56 6.74
C ARG A 853 7.45 -1.42 6.10
N GLY A 854 6.82 -0.32 5.68
CA GLY A 854 7.49 0.79 4.99
C GLY A 854 7.06 2.20 5.38
N ARG A 855 5.76 2.48 5.54
CA ARG A 855 5.24 3.84 5.85
C ARG A 855 5.21 4.11 7.36
N GLY A 856 5.36 5.37 7.75
CA GLY A 856 5.05 5.80 9.12
C GLY A 856 3.55 5.67 9.41
N MET A 857 3.19 5.53 10.69
CA MET A 857 1.82 5.26 11.15
C MET A 857 1.05 6.53 11.55
N THR A 858 1.46 7.72 11.10
CA THR A 858 0.70 8.96 11.42
C THR A 858 -0.67 8.95 10.73
N GLU A 859 -1.68 9.55 11.36
CA GLU A 859 -3.05 9.65 10.84
C GLU A 859 -3.07 10.12 9.38
N SER A 860 -2.35 11.19 9.05
CA SER A 860 -2.25 11.70 7.68
C SER A 860 -1.64 10.71 6.68
N GLN A 861 -0.61 9.96 7.08
CA GLN A 861 0.03 8.99 6.19
C GLN A 861 -0.89 7.80 5.92
N ARG A 862 -1.66 7.38 6.94
CA ARG A 862 -2.68 6.34 6.79
C ARG A 862 -3.82 6.79 5.89
N SER A 863 -4.38 7.98 6.15
CA SER A 863 -5.46 8.56 5.34
C SER A 863 -5.04 8.74 3.87
N LEU A 864 -3.84 9.30 3.64
CA LEU A 864 -3.30 9.46 2.30
C LEU A 864 -3.17 8.11 1.58
N TRP A 865 -2.53 7.12 2.23
CA TRP A 865 -2.33 5.79 1.65
C TRP A 865 -3.66 5.13 1.31
N LEU A 866 -4.60 5.10 2.26
CA LEU A 866 -5.90 4.45 2.12
C LEU A 866 -6.71 5.04 0.97
N MET A 867 -6.81 6.37 0.92
CA MET A 867 -7.60 7.10 -0.07
C MET A 867 -6.95 7.10 -1.46
N SER A 868 -5.62 7.08 -1.55
CA SER A 868 -4.91 7.02 -2.84
C SER A 868 -4.76 5.59 -3.37
N MET A 869 -4.94 4.57 -2.53
CA MET A 869 -4.65 3.17 -2.86
C MET A 869 -5.38 2.67 -4.11
N PRO A 870 -6.69 2.91 -4.31
CA PRO A 870 -7.38 2.42 -5.49
C PRO A 870 -6.79 2.99 -6.79
N ALA A 871 -6.53 4.30 -6.83
CA ALA A 871 -5.91 4.95 -8.00
C ALA A 871 -4.49 4.42 -8.27
N CYS A 872 -3.70 4.21 -7.21
CA CYS A 872 -2.35 3.65 -7.35
C CYS A 872 -2.39 2.18 -7.84
N ALA A 873 -3.39 1.41 -7.40
CA ALA A 873 -3.60 0.04 -7.84
C ALA A 873 -4.00 -0.02 -9.32
N GLU A 874 -4.84 0.90 -9.81
CA GLU A 874 -5.18 1.00 -11.24
C GLU A 874 -3.96 1.35 -12.10
N ILE A 875 -3.10 2.27 -11.66
CA ILE A 875 -1.84 2.58 -12.35
C ILE A 875 -0.88 1.38 -12.34
N ASN A 876 -0.76 0.69 -11.21
CA ASN A 876 0.04 -0.53 -11.12
C ASN A 876 -0.49 -1.63 -12.06
N GLN A 877 -1.81 -1.80 -12.14
CA GLN A 877 -2.43 -2.75 -13.07
C GLN A 877 -2.14 -2.37 -14.52
N ALA A 878 -2.30 -1.10 -14.90
CA ALA A 878 -1.98 -0.61 -16.24
C ALA A 878 -0.51 -0.85 -16.63
N MET A 879 0.42 -0.67 -15.68
CA MET A 879 1.84 -0.99 -15.89
C MET A 879 2.10 -2.50 -16.05
N GLN A 880 1.37 -3.35 -15.32
CA GLN A 880 1.46 -4.82 -15.48
C GLN A 880 0.92 -5.25 -16.84
N ASP A 881 -0.22 -4.70 -17.27
CA ASP A 881 -0.84 -4.98 -18.56
C ASP A 881 0.09 -4.55 -19.71
N LEU A 882 0.70 -3.37 -19.62
CA LEU A 882 1.66 -2.88 -20.61
C LEU A 882 2.92 -3.75 -20.71
N SER A 883 3.46 -4.18 -19.57
CA SER A 883 4.74 -4.92 -19.53
C SER A 883 4.58 -6.42 -19.79
N GLY A 884 3.36 -6.95 -19.68
CA GLY A 884 3.10 -8.40 -19.66
C GLY A 884 3.67 -9.10 -18.43
N VAL A 885 4.23 -8.36 -17.45
CA VAL A 885 4.81 -8.89 -16.21
C VAL A 885 3.86 -8.57 -15.06
N GLY A 886 2.85 -9.41 -14.88
CA GLY A 886 1.85 -9.27 -13.82
C GLY A 886 1.97 -10.33 -12.73
N TYR A 887 1.44 -10.02 -11.54
CA TYR A 887 1.26 -11.00 -10.46
C TYR A 887 0.06 -11.94 -10.69
N PHE A 888 -0.32 -12.16 -11.95
CA PHE A 888 -1.39 -13.10 -12.26
C PHE A 888 -0.89 -14.50 -11.89
N SER A 889 -1.52 -15.12 -10.88
CA SER A 889 -1.62 -16.58 -10.89
C SER A 889 -2.23 -16.97 -12.22
N SER A 890 -1.72 -18.01 -12.89
CA SER A 890 -2.25 -18.41 -14.20
C SER A 890 -3.79 -18.46 -14.20
N GLU A 891 -4.40 -18.24 -15.36
CA GLU A 891 -5.84 -18.40 -15.52
C GLU A 891 -6.29 -19.82 -15.08
N GLN A 892 -5.41 -20.79 -15.09
CA GLN A 892 -5.67 -22.13 -14.59
C GLN A 892 -5.83 -22.15 -13.06
N HIS A 893 -6.85 -22.85 -12.53
CA HIS A 893 -6.95 -23.01 -11.08
C HIS A 893 -5.70 -23.72 -10.54
N LYS A 894 -5.20 -23.32 -9.37
CA LYS A 894 -4.02 -23.97 -8.75
C LYS A 894 -4.19 -25.50 -8.64
N ASP A 895 -5.43 -25.96 -8.40
CA ASP A 895 -5.74 -27.39 -8.25
C ASP A 895 -5.93 -28.12 -9.59
N GLU A 896 -6.04 -27.40 -10.70
CA GLU A 896 -6.02 -27.98 -12.06
C GLU A 896 -4.57 -28.21 -12.55
N THR A 897 -3.56 -27.61 -11.93
CA THR A 897 -2.17 -27.79 -12.37
C THR A 897 -1.69 -29.23 -12.19
N HIS A 898 -0.97 -29.78 -13.17
CA HIS A 898 -0.48 -31.17 -13.13
C HIS A 898 0.39 -31.45 -11.88
N ALA A 899 1.19 -30.47 -11.45
CA ALA A 899 2.01 -30.59 -10.24
C ALA A 899 1.13 -30.75 -8.98
N ARG A 900 0.00 -30.04 -8.91
CA ARG A 900 -0.94 -30.14 -7.79
C ARG A 900 -1.72 -31.43 -7.80
N GLN A 901 -2.24 -31.85 -8.95
CA GLN A 901 -2.92 -33.15 -9.10
C GLN A 901 -2.01 -34.30 -8.67
N LYS A 902 -0.76 -34.33 -9.15
CA LYS A 902 0.23 -35.34 -8.76
C LYS A 902 0.50 -35.35 -7.25
N LYS A 903 0.60 -34.16 -6.63
CA LYS A 903 0.79 -34.06 -5.18
C LYS A 903 -0.42 -34.60 -4.41
N ASP A 904 -1.62 -34.20 -4.80
CA ASP A 904 -2.86 -34.66 -4.16
C ASP A 904 -3.00 -36.18 -4.30
N THR A 905 -2.65 -36.75 -5.46
CA THR A 905 -2.65 -38.21 -5.65
C THR A 905 -1.69 -38.93 -4.71
N ASN A 906 -0.44 -38.48 -4.60
CA ASN A 906 0.53 -39.08 -3.69
C ASN A 906 0.08 -38.99 -2.23
N ASP A 907 -0.49 -37.84 -1.84
CA ASP A 907 -0.99 -37.64 -0.48
C ASP A 907 -2.18 -38.60 -0.22
N ILE A 908 -3.12 -38.79 -1.15
CA ILE A 908 -4.24 -39.76 -1.01
C ILE A 908 -3.71 -41.20 -0.90
N GLN A 909 -2.75 -41.61 -1.73
CA GLN A 909 -2.12 -42.94 -1.65
C GLN A 909 -1.47 -43.19 -0.28
N THR A 910 -0.86 -42.15 0.31
CA THR A 910 -0.30 -42.21 1.67
C THR A 910 -1.39 -42.45 2.71
N LEU A 911 -2.52 -41.73 2.60
CA LEU A 911 -3.67 -41.91 3.50
C LEU A 911 -4.32 -43.30 3.33
N LEU A 912 -4.43 -43.81 2.11
CA LEU A 912 -4.97 -45.15 1.83
C LEU A 912 -4.09 -46.25 2.41
N THR A 913 -2.77 -46.11 2.30
CA THR A 913 -1.82 -47.05 2.91
C THR A 913 -2.00 -47.12 4.42
N PHE A 914 -2.20 -45.98 5.07
CA PHE A 914 -2.53 -45.89 6.49
C PHE A 914 -3.86 -46.57 6.82
N LEU A 915 -4.90 -46.25 6.06
CA LEU A 915 -6.26 -46.77 6.26
C LEU A 915 -6.42 -48.25 5.96
N LYS A 916 -5.58 -48.85 5.11
CA LYS A 916 -5.63 -50.27 4.74
C LYS A 916 -5.64 -51.21 5.95
N SER A 917 -4.86 -50.87 6.98
CA SER A 917 -4.78 -51.62 8.23
C SER A 917 -5.68 -51.07 9.34
N ARG A 918 -6.32 -49.93 9.11
CA ARG A 918 -7.03 -49.10 10.10
C ARG A 918 -8.41 -48.68 9.59
N ASN A 919 -9.06 -49.56 8.84
CA ASN A 919 -10.32 -49.26 8.16
C ASN A 919 -11.40 -48.90 9.20
N PRO A 920 -12.04 -47.71 9.13
CA PRO A 920 -13.14 -47.35 10.03
C PRO A 920 -14.46 -48.06 9.68
N PHE A 921 -14.60 -48.59 8.46
CA PHE A 921 -15.81 -49.22 7.92
C PHE A 921 -15.77 -50.74 8.05
N ILE A 922 -15.44 -51.24 9.24
CA ILE A 922 -15.52 -52.67 9.55
C ILE A 922 -16.99 -53.04 9.80
N ASP A 923 -17.37 -54.25 9.38
CA ASP A 923 -18.71 -54.81 9.60
C ASP A 923 -19.10 -54.75 11.09
N SER A 924 -20.36 -54.40 11.36
CA SER A 924 -20.94 -54.29 12.70
C SER A 924 -21.12 -55.63 13.40
N GLU A 925 -21.07 -56.74 12.65
CA GLU A 925 -20.97 -58.09 13.20
C GLU A 925 -19.60 -58.35 13.83
N VAL A 926 -18.57 -57.63 13.37
CA VAL A 926 -17.18 -57.77 13.82
C VAL A 926 -16.84 -56.76 14.93
N ASP A 927 -17.25 -55.50 14.81
CA ASP A 927 -16.98 -54.49 15.85
C ASP A 927 -18.07 -53.41 15.99
N ARG A 928 -18.71 -53.38 17.16
CA ARG A 928 -19.71 -52.37 17.56
C ARG A 928 -19.13 -51.24 18.42
N SER A 929 -17.84 -51.31 18.75
CA SER A 929 -17.18 -50.34 19.59
C SER A 929 -16.95 -49.01 18.87
N LEU A 930 -16.81 -47.96 19.67
CA LEU A 930 -16.29 -46.68 19.22
C LEU A 930 -14.81 -46.66 19.57
N ARG A 931 -13.91 -46.59 18.59
CA ARG A 931 -12.46 -46.64 18.85
C ARG A 931 -11.70 -45.59 18.05
N ASN A 932 -10.53 -45.23 18.57
CA ASN A 932 -9.53 -44.49 17.81
C ASN A 932 -8.93 -45.43 16.76
N ILE A 933 -8.92 -45.02 15.48
CA ILE A 933 -8.49 -45.91 14.38
C ILE A 933 -6.99 -46.11 14.30
N GLU A 934 -6.18 -45.20 14.85
CA GLU A 934 -4.73 -45.34 14.89
C GLU A 934 -4.29 -46.30 15.98
N THR A 935 -4.76 -46.04 17.19
CA THR A 935 -4.28 -46.72 18.41
C THR A 935 -5.10 -47.95 18.77
N GLY A 936 -6.29 -48.11 18.17
CA GLY A 936 -7.26 -49.15 18.53
C GLY A 936 -7.94 -48.95 19.88
N VAL A 937 -7.64 -47.86 20.61
CA VAL A 937 -8.20 -47.60 21.94
C VAL A 937 -9.71 -47.40 21.85
N VAL A 938 -10.45 -48.25 22.58
CA VAL A 938 -11.92 -48.18 22.68
C VAL A 938 -12.33 -47.06 23.63
N ALA A 939 -13.31 -46.27 23.19
CA ALA A 939 -13.87 -45.15 23.92
C ALA A 939 -14.70 -45.61 25.14
N ASP A 940 -14.72 -44.78 26.17
CA ASP A 940 -15.58 -44.98 27.33
C ASP A 940 -17.08 -44.95 26.96
N LYS A 941 -17.92 -45.62 27.75
CA LYS A 941 -19.37 -45.70 27.53
C LYS A 941 -20.05 -44.32 27.55
N THR A 942 -19.46 -43.32 28.21
CA THR A 942 -20.00 -41.95 28.26
C THR A 942 -19.76 -41.15 26.98
N VAL A 943 -18.81 -41.55 26.13
CA VAL A 943 -18.51 -40.88 24.86
C VAL A 943 -19.69 -41.08 23.90
N ASN A 944 -20.18 -40.01 23.29
CA ASN A 944 -21.36 -40.01 22.42
C ASN A 944 -21.19 -39.15 21.15
N VAL A 945 -19.93 -38.85 20.76
CA VAL A 945 -19.63 -37.98 19.63
C VAL A 945 -20.05 -38.55 18.27
N ASP A 946 -20.26 -39.86 18.16
CA ASP A 946 -20.88 -40.54 17.03
C ASP A 946 -22.36 -40.16 16.82
N ASP A 947 -22.97 -39.44 17.78
CA ASP A 947 -24.32 -38.87 17.71
C ASP A 947 -24.31 -37.32 17.78
N ALA A 948 -23.20 -36.67 17.43
CA ALA A 948 -23.03 -35.22 17.56
C ALA A 948 -24.17 -34.42 16.89
N LYS A 949 -24.62 -34.80 15.69
CA LYS A 949 -25.75 -34.11 15.02
C LYS A 949 -27.01 -34.14 15.88
N LYS A 950 -27.34 -35.31 16.44
CA LYS A 950 -28.51 -35.50 17.32
C LYS A 950 -28.40 -34.69 18.61
N VAL A 951 -27.22 -34.75 19.26
CA VAL A 951 -26.91 -33.96 20.47
C VAL A 951 -27.09 -32.47 20.20
N GLY A 952 -26.54 -32.00 19.08
CA GLY A 952 -26.68 -30.63 18.59
C GLY A 952 -28.13 -30.20 18.40
N THR A 953 -28.91 -31.00 17.66
CA THR A 953 -30.33 -30.73 17.42
C THR A 953 -31.12 -30.62 18.72
N SER A 954 -30.84 -31.48 19.72
CA SER A 954 -31.48 -31.37 21.04
C SER A 954 -31.12 -30.06 21.75
N ILE A 955 -29.87 -29.59 21.66
CA ILE A 955 -29.48 -28.27 22.20
C ILE A 955 -30.26 -27.15 21.51
N LEU A 956 -30.40 -27.19 20.19
CA LEU A 956 -31.12 -26.18 19.41
C LEU A 956 -32.62 -26.13 19.72
N GLN A 957 -33.26 -27.29 19.87
CA GLN A 957 -34.67 -27.38 20.27
C GLN A 957 -34.92 -26.73 21.64
N GLU A 958 -33.97 -26.83 22.55
CA GLU A 958 -34.06 -26.15 23.85
C GLU A 958 -33.85 -24.64 23.78
N LEU A 959 -33.35 -24.08 22.67
CA LEU A 959 -33.21 -22.63 22.50
C LEU A 959 -34.56 -21.99 22.25
N VAL A 960 -35.44 -22.64 21.49
CA VAL A 960 -36.74 -22.09 21.06
C VAL A 960 -37.54 -21.56 22.26
N GLY A 961 -37.99 -20.32 22.15
CA GLY A 961 -38.73 -19.60 23.19
C GLY A 961 -37.90 -19.08 24.37
N LYS A 962 -36.60 -19.39 24.45
CA LYS A 962 -35.72 -18.80 25.47
C LYS A 962 -35.25 -17.41 25.06
N ASN A 963 -35.06 -16.58 26.07
CA ASN A 963 -34.43 -15.28 25.92
C ASN A 963 -32.99 -15.41 25.42
N ILE A 964 -32.63 -14.62 24.40
CA ILE A 964 -31.33 -14.66 23.76
C ILE A 964 -30.24 -14.09 24.68
N ALA A 965 -30.51 -13.06 25.49
CA ALA A 965 -29.54 -12.49 26.41
C ALA A 965 -29.23 -13.42 27.58
N ASP A 966 -30.27 -14.04 28.17
CA ASP A 966 -30.14 -14.86 29.39
C ASP A 966 -29.68 -16.30 29.14
N HIS A 967 -29.85 -16.81 27.92
CA HIS A 967 -29.51 -18.20 27.63
C HIS A 967 -28.00 -18.48 27.77
N THR A 968 -27.67 -19.43 28.63
CA THR A 968 -26.30 -19.94 28.81
C THR A 968 -26.19 -21.40 28.40
N PHE A 969 -25.30 -21.68 27.46
CA PHE A 969 -24.98 -23.04 27.02
C PHE A 969 -24.30 -23.84 28.13
N ARG A 970 -24.71 -25.10 28.29
CA ARG A 970 -24.17 -25.99 29.33
C ARG A 970 -23.20 -27.00 28.72
N ARG A 971 -21.95 -27.00 29.19
CA ARG A 971 -20.92 -27.96 28.74
C ARG A 971 -21.35 -29.43 28.85
N LYS A 972 -22.14 -29.78 29.87
CA LYS A 972 -22.67 -31.15 30.06
C LYS A 972 -23.66 -31.62 28.99
N LYS A 973 -24.19 -30.71 28.17
CA LYS A 973 -25.11 -31.04 27.07
C LYS A 973 -24.39 -31.22 25.73
N GLN A 974 -23.13 -30.78 25.64
CA GLN A 974 -22.30 -30.91 24.44
C GLN A 974 -21.91 -32.38 24.23
N ALA A 975 -21.48 -32.71 23.00
CA ALA A 975 -20.99 -34.03 22.68
C ALA A 975 -19.70 -34.34 23.48
N ILE A 976 -19.62 -35.55 24.02
CA ILE A 976 -18.45 -36.06 24.72
C ILE A 976 -17.58 -36.75 23.66
N THR A 977 -16.43 -36.12 23.36
CA THR A 977 -15.45 -36.58 22.36
C THR A 977 -14.52 -37.65 22.93
N LEU A 978 -13.82 -38.40 22.07
CA LEU A 978 -12.79 -39.36 22.51
C LEU A 978 -11.59 -38.67 23.17
N GLY A 979 -11.39 -37.38 22.89
CA GLY A 979 -10.34 -36.57 23.52
C GLY A 979 -10.71 -36.07 24.91
N ASN A 980 -11.97 -36.18 25.33
CA ASN A 980 -12.40 -35.81 26.66
C ASN A 980 -11.94 -36.88 27.66
N LYS A 981 -10.85 -36.60 28.38
CA LYS A 981 -10.33 -37.47 29.45
C LYS A 981 -11.35 -37.60 30.59
N VAL A 982 -11.69 -38.83 30.95
CA VAL A 982 -12.32 -39.14 32.25
C VAL A 982 -11.19 -39.18 33.27
N GLN A 983 -11.15 -38.24 34.23
CA GLN A 983 -10.22 -38.31 35.35
C GLN A 983 -10.90 -37.83 36.65
N ALA A 984 -11.02 -38.80 37.56
CA ALA A 984 -11.63 -38.81 38.90
C ALA A 984 -13.16 -39.03 38.97
N LYS A 985 -13.59 -39.91 39.88
CA LYS A 985 -14.99 -40.04 40.33
C LYS A 985 -15.14 -39.32 41.67
N LEU A 986 -16.16 -38.49 41.82
CA LEU A 986 -16.56 -37.92 43.11
C LEU A 986 -17.95 -38.52 43.42
N ASP A 987 -18.09 -39.20 44.55
CA ASP A 987 -19.35 -39.85 44.97
C ASP A 987 -19.97 -40.81 43.92
N GLY A 988 -19.12 -41.49 43.15
CA GLY A 988 -19.56 -42.42 42.10
C GLY A 988 -19.88 -41.78 40.75
N GLU A 989 -20.00 -40.45 40.69
CA GLU A 989 -20.20 -39.68 39.47
C GLU A 989 -18.86 -39.34 38.80
N PRO A 990 -18.69 -39.59 37.49
CA PRO A 990 -17.48 -39.21 36.78
C PRO A 990 -17.35 -37.68 36.72
N LEU A 991 -16.34 -37.14 37.40
CA LEU A 991 -16.04 -35.71 37.41
C LEU A 991 -14.94 -35.41 36.39
N ARG A 992 -15.08 -34.29 35.68
CA ARG A 992 -14.12 -33.84 34.67
C ARG A 992 -13.18 -32.80 35.30
N ILE A 993 -11.90 -33.14 35.42
CA ILE A 993 -10.88 -32.22 35.93
C ILE A 993 -9.78 -32.02 34.87
N ASP A 994 -9.59 -30.78 34.44
CA ASP A 994 -8.40 -30.37 33.69
C ASP A 994 -7.27 -30.12 34.69
N SER A 995 -6.29 -31.03 34.75
CA SER A 995 -5.19 -30.97 35.72
C SER A 995 -4.35 -29.70 35.62
N GLN A 996 -4.20 -29.11 34.42
CA GLN A 996 -3.43 -27.89 34.24
C GLN A 996 -4.23 -26.66 34.68
N LEU A 997 -5.51 -26.60 34.32
CA LEU A 997 -6.40 -25.53 34.77
C LEU A 997 -6.65 -25.61 36.28
N LEU A 998 -6.77 -26.81 36.85
CA LEU A 998 -6.90 -27.02 38.29
C LEU A 998 -5.62 -26.56 38.99
N PHE A 999 -4.45 -26.99 38.52
CA PHE A 999 -3.17 -26.52 39.05
C PHE A 999 -3.08 -24.99 39.03
N GLN A 1000 -3.39 -24.34 37.90
CA GLN A 1000 -3.40 -22.88 37.75
C GLN A 1000 -4.39 -22.20 38.72
N ARG A 1001 -5.61 -22.74 38.84
CA ARG A 1001 -6.63 -22.20 39.75
C ARG A 1001 -6.22 -22.37 41.20
N CYS A 1002 -5.67 -23.51 41.59
CA CYS A 1002 -5.18 -23.78 42.93
C CYS A 1002 -4.00 -22.86 43.28
N THR A 1003 -3.01 -22.69 42.39
CA THR A 1003 -1.89 -21.74 42.62
C THR A 1003 -2.35 -20.28 42.66
N THR A 1004 -3.36 -19.91 41.87
CA THR A 1004 -3.94 -18.56 41.90
C THR A 1004 -4.75 -18.31 43.16
N ALA A 1005 -5.57 -19.28 43.58
CA ALA A 1005 -6.33 -19.20 44.83
C ALA A 1005 -5.41 -19.15 46.05
N ALA A 1006 -4.30 -19.88 46.00
CA ALA A 1006 -3.30 -19.94 47.07
C ALA A 1006 -2.59 -18.62 47.32
N HIS A 1007 -2.40 -17.79 46.30
CA HIS A 1007 -1.84 -16.44 46.47
C HIS A 1007 -2.64 -15.56 47.44
N GLY A 1008 -3.92 -15.87 47.67
CA GLY A 1008 -4.76 -15.17 48.63
C GLY A 1008 -4.93 -15.87 49.98
N ILE A 1009 -4.35 -17.08 50.15
CA ILE A 1009 -4.60 -17.95 51.32
C ILE A 1009 -3.32 -18.28 52.07
N PHE A 1010 -2.19 -18.48 51.37
CA PHE A 1010 -0.91 -18.84 51.95
C PHE A 1010 0.07 -17.66 51.87
N GLU A 1011 0.77 -17.36 52.96
CA GLU A 1011 1.84 -16.34 52.98
C GLU A 1011 3.10 -16.82 52.23
N ASP A 1012 3.39 -18.13 52.29
CA ASP A 1012 4.45 -18.79 51.52
C ASP A 1012 3.84 -19.80 50.53
N ILE A 1013 3.97 -19.49 49.24
CA ILE A 1013 3.53 -20.36 48.14
C ILE A 1013 4.29 -21.70 48.13
N SER A 1014 5.45 -21.79 48.76
CA SER A 1014 6.20 -23.05 48.86
C SER A 1014 5.42 -24.12 49.64
N GLU A 1015 4.56 -23.72 50.58
CA GLU A 1015 3.73 -24.63 51.38
C GLU A 1015 2.66 -25.33 50.54
N ILE A 1016 2.13 -24.69 49.48
CA ILE A 1016 1.13 -25.33 48.63
C ILE A 1016 1.70 -26.52 47.85
N PHE A 1017 2.99 -26.47 47.51
CA PHE A 1017 3.65 -27.56 46.78
C PHE A 1017 3.92 -28.80 47.64
N GLN A 1018 3.61 -28.75 48.94
CA GLN A 1018 3.58 -29.94 49.80
C GLN A 1018 2.34 -30.82 49.55
N PHE A 1019 1.34 -30.29 48.84
CA PHE A 1019 0.09 -30.98 48.50
C PHE A 1019 0.00 -31.24 46.99
N GLU A 1020 -0.71 -32.30 46.62
CA GLU A 1020 -0.97 -32.64 45.22
C GLU A 1020 -2.07 -31.73 44.64
N LEU A 1021 -1.67 -30.78 43.79
CA LEU A 1021 -2.56 -29.75 43.23
C LEU A 1021 -3.36 -30.21 42.00
N CYS A 1022 -3.22 -31.47 41.62
CA CYS A 1022 -3.92 -32.11 40.52
C CYS A 1022 -4.02 -33.62 40.74
N GLY A 1023 -4.92 -34.30 40.01
CA GLY A 1023 -5.22 -35.73 40.23
C GLY A 1023 -4.08 -36.72 39.96
N VAL A 1024 -2.98 -36.27 39.35
CA VAL A 1024 -1.70 -37.00 39.23
C VAL A 1024 -0.55 -35.98 39.31
N PRO A 1025 0.59 -36.29 39.96
CA PRO A 1025 1.72 -35.36 40.04
C PRO A 1025 2.28 -35.03 38.66
N SER A 1026 2.19 -33.75 38.26
CA SER A 1026 2.64 -33.30 36.94
C SER A 1026 4.16 -33.39 36.73
N SER A 1027 4.92 -33.58 37.81
CA SER A 1027 6.36 -33.88 37.83
C SER A 1027 6.66 -35.33 37.40
N ILE A 1028 5.72 -36.24 37.62
CA ILE A 1028 5.88 -37.69 37.37
C ILE A 1028 5.06 -38.12 36.15
N PHE A 1029 3.96 -37.44 35.83
CA PHE A 1029 3.06 -37.80 34.74
C PHE A 1029 2.91 -36.68 33.69
N GLU A 1030 2.83 -37.07 32.43
CA GLU A 1030 2.42 -36.22 31.32
C GLU A 1030 0.92 -35.88 31.43
N THR A 1031 0.49 -34.83 30.72
CA THR A 1031 -0.94 -34.45 30.66
C THR A 1031 -1.82 -35.59 30.15
N THR A 1032 -1.29 -36.55 29.39
CA THR A 1032 -1.96 -37.77 28.89
C THR A 1032 -2.21 -38.83 29.96
N GLY A 1033 -1.66 -38.70 31.16
CA GLY A 1033 -1.74 -39.70 32.24
C GLY A 1033 -0.67 -40.79 32.15
N LEU A 1034 0.20 -40.75 31.13
CA LEU A 1034 1.41 -41.58 31.07
C LEU A 1034 2.47 -41.00 32.02
N PRO A 1035 3.34 -41.82 32.64
CA PRO A 1035 4.52 -41.31 33.33
C PRO A 1035 5.35 -40.40 32.40
N ARG A 1036 6.15 -39.46 32.91
CA ARG A 1036 7.14 -38.69 32.12
C ARG A 1036 8.38 -39.54 31.86
N GLU A 1037 9.10 -39.22 30.79
CA GLU A 1037 10.40 -39.86 30.55
C GLU A 1037 11.45 -39.42 31.57
N PRO A 1038 12.19 -40.35 32.19
CA PRO A 1038 13.37 -40.00 32.96
C PRO A 1038 14.48 -39.58 31.99
N GLN A 1039 14.88 -38.30 31.99
CA GLN A 1039 16.07 -37.84 31.27
C GLN A 1039 17.35 -38.26 32.02
N LYS A 1040 17.67 -39.55 31.93
CA LYS A 1040 18.83 -40.16 32.61
C LYS A 1040 20.16 -39.49 32.22
N SER A 1041 20.30 -39.04 30.97
CA SER A 1041 21.49 -38.33 30.48
C SER A 1041 21.71 -37.01 31.20
N THR A 1042 20.65 -36.20 31.35
CA THR A 1042 20.69 -34.90 32.02
C THR A 1042 20.99 -35.08 33.51
N LEU A 1043 20.42 -36.11 34.14
CA LEU A 1043 20.75 -36.47 35.52
C LEU A 1043 22.22 -36.88 35.68
N ALA A 1044 22.74 -37.70 34.77
CA ALA A 1044 24.15 -38.12 34.78
C ALA A 1044 25.09 -36.92 34.61
N GLU A 1045 24.80 -35.98 33.69
CA GLU A 1045 25.55 -34.73 33.55
C GLU A 1045 25.50 -33.88 34.82
N TYR A 1046 24.34 -33.74 35.44
CA TYR A 1046 24.22 -33.03 36.71
C TYR A 1046 25.04 -33.68 37.81
N MET A 1047 24.99 -35.01 37.93
CA MET A 1047 25.79 -35.76 38.90
C MET A 1047 27.29 -35.61 38.63
N TRP A 1048 27.74 -35.67 37.38
CA TRP A 1048 29.15 -35.45 37.01
C TRP A 1048 29.61 -34.02 37.32
N ASN A 1049 28.77 -33.02 37.06
CA ASN A 1049 29.07 -31.63 37.37
C ASN A 1049 29.10 -31.37 38.89
N LEU A 1050 28.21 -31.99 39.66
CA LEU A 1050 28.17 -31.88 41.12
C LEU A 1050 29.35 -32.58 41.80
N THR A 1051 29.78 -33.73 41.27
CA THR A 1051 30.82 -34.56 41.90
C THR A 1051 32.23 -34.29 41.37
N GLY A 1052 32.38 -33.64 40.21
CA GLY A 1052 33.68 -33.39 39.56
C GLY A 1052 34.38 -34.66 39.04
N LEU A 1053 33.76 -35.82 39.18
CA LEU A 1053 34.32 -37.12 38.80
C LEU A 1053 34.02 -37.40 37.32
N LYS A 1054 34.96 -37.06 36.43
CA LYS A 1054 35.01 -37.69 35.10
C LYS A 1054 35.70 -39.06 35.26
N PRO A 1055 35.04 -40.18 34.97
CA PRO A 1055 35.68 -41.49 35.10
C PRO A 1055 36.82 -41.60 34.08
N LYS A 1056 38.06 -41.79 34.56
CA LYS A 1056 39.14 -42.36 33.74
C LYS A 1056 39.10 -43.86 33.92
N ALA A 1057 38.88 -44.59 32.83
CA ALA A 1057 38.92 -46.04 32.86
C ALA A 1057 40.35 -46.51 33.24
N PRO A 1058 40.50 -47.48 34.17
CA PRO A 1058 41.79 -48.13 34.47
C PRO A 1058 42.44 -48.74 33.21
N THR A 1059 43.76 -48.92 33.22
CA THR A 1059 44.54 -49.47 32.09
C THR A 1059 44.16 -50.91 31.71
N GLU A 1060 43.53 -51.67 32.61
CA GLU A 1060 42.90 -52.97 32.32
C GLU A 1060 41.40 -52.86 32.64
N THR A 1061 40.59 -52.57 31.62
CA THR A 1061 39.13 -52.42 31.77
C THR A 1061 38.41 -53.39 30.85
N HIS A 1062 37.52 -54.21 31.44
CA HIS A 1062 36.53 -54.98 30.69
C HIS A 1062 35.35 -54.08 30.35
N PHE A 1063 35.04 -53.90 29.06
CA PHE A 1063 34.00 -53.00 28.58
C PHE A 1063 32.67 -53.74 28.40
N VAL A 1064 31.65 -53.38 29.17
CA VAL A 1064 30.28 -53.85 28.92
C VAL A 1064 29.57 -52.82 28.06
N LEU A 1065 29.23 -53.19 26.83
CA LEU A 1065 28.65 -52.31 25.83
C LEU A 1065 27.14 -52.58 25.67
N ASP A 1066 26.32 -51.54 25.74
CA ASP A 1066 24.91 -51.62 25.33
C ASP A 1066 24.86 -51.78 23.80
N GLY A 1067 24.46 -52.97 23.38
CA GLY A 1067 24.50 -53.37 21.99
C GLY A 1067 23.55 -52.57 21.12
N GLY A 1068 22.37 -52.21 21.65
CA GLY A 1068 21.36 -51.41 20.95
C GLY A 1068 21.80 -49.96 20.78
N SER A 1069 22.45 -49.38 21.79
CA SER A 1069 23.01 -48.03 21.69
C SER A 1069 24.13 -47.94 20.65
N LEU A 1070 25.01 -48.94 20.60
CA LEU A 1070 26.15 -48.96 19.69
C LEU A 1070 25.71 -49.01 18.21
N ILE A 1071 24.58 -49.68 17.91
CA ILE A 1071 24.02 -49.73 16.55
C ILE A 1071 23.78 -48.32 16.00
N HIS A 1072 23.31 -47.38 16.82
CA HIS A 1072 23.01 -46.03 16.37
C HIS A 1072 24.25 -45.14 16.17
N ARG A 1073 25.42 -45.58 16.62
CA ARG A 1073 26.68 -44.82 16.51
C ARG A 1073 27.54 -45.23 15.32
N LEU A 1074 27.17 -46.32 14.63
CA LEU A 1074 27.92 -46.84 13.50
C LEU A 1074 27.38 -46.25 12.19
N PRO A 1075 28.27 -45.76 11.29
CA PRO A 1075 27.87 -45.28 9.98
C PRO A 1075 27.56 -46.48 9.06
N TRP A 1076 26.27 -46.73 8.84
CA TRP A 1076 25.81 -47.86 8.01
C TRP A 1076 25.94 -47.55 6.52
N THR A 1077 26.53 -48.48 5.76
CA THR A 1077 26.67 -48.34 4.31
C THR A 1077 25.38 -48.76 3.61
N LYS A 1078 24.74 -47.81 2.91
CA LYS A 1078 23.47 -48.05 2.21
C LYS A 1078 23.65 -49.06 1.07
N GLY A 1079 22.86 -50.14 1.07
CA GLY A 1079 22.93 -51.22 0.07
C GLY A 1079 23.83 -52.41 0.45
N ALA A 1080 24.44 -52.38 1.64
CA ALA A 1080 25.23 -53.52 2.16
C ALA A 1080 24.33 -54.69 2.58
N THR A 1081 24.85 -55.92 2.47
CA THR A 1081 24.19 -57.13 2.99
C THR A 1081 24.18 -57.13 4.52
N VAL A 1082 23.24 -57.86 5.12
CA VAL A 1082 23.13 -58.01 6.58
C VAL A 1082 24.44 -58.51 7.20
N ASP A 1083 25.10 -59.46 6.55
CA ASP A 1083 26.39 -59.99 6.99
C ASP A 1083 27.47 -58.90 7.06
N THR A 1084 27.59 -58.06 6.02
CA THR A 1084 28.54 -56.94 5.98
C THR A 1084 28.24 -55.90 7.06
N ILE A 1085 26.96 -55.64 7.34
CA ILE A 1085 26.51 -54.75 8.43
C ILE A 1085 26.92 -55.33 9.79
N CYS A 1086 26.63 -56.62 10.04
CA CYS A 1086 27.04 -57.31 11.27
C CYS A 1086 28.57 -57.32 11.44
N MET A 1087 29.32 -57.55 10.37
CA MET A 1087 30.78 -57.56 10.43
C MET A 1087 31.34 -56.16 10.72
N THR A 1088 30.71 -55.10 10.21
CA THR A 1088 31.08 -53.71 10.53
C THR A 1088 30.90 -53.42 12.02
N TYR A 1089 29.82 -53.92 12.61
CA TYR A 1089 29.58 -53.82 14.05
C TYR A 1089 30.65 -54.55 14.87
N VAL A 1090 30.93 -55.80 14.53
CA VAL A 1090 31.94 -56.62 15.21
C VAL A 1090 33.34 -56.01 15.08
N ASN A 1091 33.71 -55.57 13.88
CA ASN A 1091 34.99 -54.91 13.64
C ASN A 1091 35.14 -53.63 14.46
N TYR A 1092 34.08 -52.84 14.59
CA TYR A 1092 34.13 -51.65 15.44
C TYR A 1092 34.39 -52.00 16.90
N VAL A 1093 33.72 -53.03 17.44
CA VAL A 1093 33.95 -53.47 18.82
C VAL A 1093 35.39 -53.93 19.01
N ASN A 1094 35.88 -54.81 18.12
CA ASN A 1094 37.23 -55.37 18.22
C ASN A 1094 38.34 -54.32 18.04
N ASN A 1095 38.12 -53.30 17.21
CA ASN A 1095 39.13 -52.27 16.94
C ASN A 1095 39.19 -51.19 18.02
N HIS A 1096 38.10 -50.94 18.73
CA HIS A 1096 38.00 -49.83 19.69
C HIS A 1096 38.04 -50.27 21.16
N TYR A 1097 37.83 -51.56 21.45
CA TYR A 1097 37.80 -52.08 22.82
C TYR A 1097 38.66 -53.34 22.91
N THR A 1098 39.55 -53.40 23.89
CA THR A 1098 40.53 -54.49 24.06
C THR A 1098 39.94 -55.76 24.66
N ASP A 1099 38.91 -55.62 25.50
CA ASP A 1099 38.17 -56.73 26.12
C ASP A 1099 36.73 -56.25 26.37
N ALA A 1100 35.76 -56.75 25.60
CA ALA A 1100 34.39 -56.22 25.63
C ALA A 1100 33.31 -57.29 25.54
N THR A 1101 32.28 -57.15 26.37
CA THR A 1101 31.02 -57.89 26.26
C THR A 1101 29.93 -56.97 25.72
N VAL A 1102 29.35 -57.32 24.58
CA VAL A 1102 28.19 -56.62 24.03
C VAL A 1102 26.91 -57.26 24.56
N VAL A 1103 26.06 -56.46 25.19
CA VAL A 1103 24.80 -56.91 25.77
C VAL A 1103 23.65 -56.31 25.00
N PHE A 1104 22.79 -57.17 24.44
CA PHE A 1104 21.51 -56.75 23.87
C PHE A 1104 20.39 -57.02 24.87
N ASP A 1105 19.47 -56.06 25.00
CA ASP A 1105 18.27 -56.27 25.81
C ASP A 1105 17.41 -57.38 25.19
N GLY A 1106 17.19 -58.47 25.93
CA GLY A 1106 16.18 -59.48 25.63
C GLY A 1106 14.93 -59.24 26.48
N TYR A 1107 13.76 -59.19 25.86
CA TYR A 1107 12.50 -58.94 26.57
C TYR A 1107 11.65 -60.21 26.64
N PRO A 1108 11.34 -60.72 27.83
CA PRO A 1108 10.40 -61.83 27.99
C PRO A 1108 8.95 -61.33 27.78
N SER A 1109 8.01 -62.24 27.51
CA SER A 1109 6.58 -61.96 27.24
C SER A 1109 5.75 -61.53 28.46
N VAL A 1110 6.41 -61.07 29.53
CA VAL A 1110 5.81 -60.70 30.82
C VAL A 1110 6.03 -59.20 31.05
N PRO A 1111 5.15 -58.50 31.79
CA PRO A 1111 5.24 -57.05 31.90
C PRO A 1111 6.58 -56.58 32.47
N THR A 1112 7.22 -55.62 31.80
CA THR A 1112 8.51 -55.07 32.17
C THR A 1112 8.43 -53.57 32.46
N THR A 1113 9.45 -53.04 33.13
CA THR A 1113 9.61 -51.58 33.33
C THR A 1113 9.79 -50.82 32.01
N LYS A 1114 10.03 -51.51 30.88
CA LYS A 1114 10.10 -50.90 29.54
C LYS A 1114 8.76 -50.91 28.80
N ASP A 1115 7.70 -51.53 29.33
CA ASP A 1115 6.38 -51.57 28.67
C ASP A 1115 5.81 -50.18 28.44
N VAL A 1116 6.00 -49.25 29.39
CA VAL A 1116 5.60 -47.84 29.22
C VAL A 1116 6.34 -47.20 28.03
N THR A 1117 7.58 -47.59 27.79
CA THR A 1117 8.35 -47.14 26.60
C THR A 1117 7.88 -47.84 25.34
N HIS A 1118 7.45 -49.11 25.40
CA HIS A 1118 6.79 -49.80 24.29
C HIS A 1118 5.44 -49.16 23.94
N PHE A 1119 4.59 -48.86 24.91
CA PHE A 1119 3.34 -48.11 24.73
C PHE A 1119 3.56 -46.72 24.10
N ARG A 1120 4.71 -46.09 24.35
CA ARG A 1120 5.11 -44.85 23.67
C ARG A 1120 5.66 -45.07 22.26
N ARG A 1121 6.28 -46.21 21.96
CA ARG A 1121 6.88 -46.58 20.66
C ARG A 1121 5.89 -47.27 19.72
N THR A 1122 4.75 -47.73 20.21
CA THR A 1122 3.56 -48.05 19.40
C THR A 1122 2.76 -46.81 18.99
N LYS A 1123 3.35 -45.61 19.10
CA LYS A 1123 2.91 -44.41 18.40
C LYS A 1123 3.48 -44.36 17.00
#